data_AF-A0A1F7LHX0-F1
#
_entry.id   AF-A0A1F7LHX0-F1
#
_cell.length_a   1.000
_cell.length_b   1.000
_cell.length_c   1.000
_cell.angle_alpha   90.00
_cell.angle_beta   90.00
_cell.angle_gamma   90.00
#
_symmetry.space_group_name_H-M   'P 1'
#
loop_
_entity.id
_entity.type
_entity.pdbx_description
1 polymer ?
#
loop_
_entity_poly.entity_id
_entity_poly.type
_entity_poly.pdbx_seq_one_letter_code
_entity_poly.pdbx_strand_id
1 'polypeptide(L)'
;YLSIEFIRPKTRLPKLQIWQERLLESYPDIADLALTPAGDVNLLPSGSLSLRIHSVGGWGAITMGKNVALTAAELLGLHIKANPKYGSEKKGQPTTFYATLAREPIRLNCELRHVDVVLSPDPNVARHSDPLAGLAEGGVFVIQSDRGGAELWASFPMRIQRALKERKIRVYSLDAFRIASDEASGAELRYRMQGAAFMGAFFRVAPLLQGQGIDEAKLFHEIRSQMVKKFGRLGANVVEENVRVIHRGYDEVRELDLSAHEVSTTEIGRVPERPARLDEDRSQSALSSPGRFWEQVGYLYSTGQDGIADPLAATSALPAATSTIRDMTAVRMEVPEFVPANCTGCGQCWTQCPDTAIPGVVNQIDEVLQAAIGFAANGGSLDRMRQIVKHLASESRRLMRETPFTTFGEVAAAAYTNVADKLGYEPERRAALDAEWAPVQAALAEFPLAKTAPFFDAPESRAKGSGGLLSITVNPETCKGCNICVEVCPDDALRTVKQDAGVVERLRRNWHFWQHLPETDDRYINIASLEEGIGTLPSLLLKKANYLSMLGGDGACMGCGEKTILHLVLSALNALMQPRVTAHVERLDGLIARLDDRARRILASEADLTRVAGTAGPIDVPLAQAKKQEVERIAGTIRDLRDLRWRYTEGPSGRGRAACGIANATGCSSVWGSTYPYNPYPVPWVNHLFQDAPSVAIGIFEGHMRKMADGFRAVRRAELELAGEYDPATHEAELAKLDWRSFSDEEFGLCPPIFAVGGDGALLDIGFQNLSRLLASGKPVRVVMLDTQVYSNTGGQACTSGFLGQISDMAEFGPGQRGKEETRKELTLLAMAHRNVFVLQSSQASPSHLLAGVLRGLQSRYPSVFSLHCPCPPEHGVGDEQAPHAAKLALESRAVPLLVYDPAAGPRLADRLNLDGNPSPEEPWPTYDLKYVDEGGAEQVMELPVTVADWAATETRFRKHFSRIVAGAGEEELVPLHEHLALAKDDRAGKTPFIYTLEAGRKLGRLAVSDEIVRLAEDRRELWILLRDMAGLKAPETVAAEVDFEQRVATLRAEYEAKLADLKARYPWVIARRLAEDLLGAGNGGTPIGELLAKIDALPAVPRPRGAGGAVAAPAGATAVASPAAAPAAVEVGEPLTMEPYIDAALCTACNECTNLNKRLFAYNAKKQAYIKDPRAGTFKEIVQAAEKCPVKIIHPGTPLNPAEKDLAKWIKRAQPFN
;
A
#
# COMPACT_ATOMS: atom_id res chain seq x y z
N TYR A 1 42.24 -8.70 1.43
CA TYR A 1 41.10 -9.47 0.90
C TYR A 1 40.35 -8.55 -0.05
N LEU A 2 40.69 -8.56 -1.33
CA LEU A 2 39.87 -7.96 -2.39
C LEU A 2 39.38 -9.15 -3.22
N SER A 3 38.37 -9.86 -2.68
CA SER A 3 37.81 -11.09 -3.22
C SER A 3 36.86 -10.80 -4.38
N ILE A 4 37.35 -10.13 -5.41
CA ILE A 4 36.60 -9.90 -6.65
C ILE A 4 36.92 -11.06 -7.59
N GLU A 5 35.91 -11.87 -7.91
CA GLU A 5 36.01 -12.95 -8.90
C GLU A 5 35.42 -12.46 -10.22
N PHE A 6 36.24 -12.38 -11.27
CA PHE A 6 35.78 -12.06 -12.63
C PHE A 6 35.43 -13.31 -13.43
N ILE A 7 36.16 -14.41 -13.19
CA ILE A 7 36.02 -15.69 -13.87
C ILE A 7 36.00 -16.80 -12.83
N ARG A 8 34.92 -17.59 -12.85
CA ARG A 8 34.76 -18.81 -12.06
C ARG A 8 35.16 -20.03 -12.90
N PRO A 9 36.35 -20.60 -12.70
CA PRO A 9 36.78 -21.77 -13.44
C PRO A 9 35.91 -22.97 -13.10
N LYS A 10 35.64 -23.83 -14.10
CA LYS A 10 34.86 -25.07 -13.94
C LYS A 10 33.42 -24.84 -13.48
N THR A 11 32.82 -23.71 -13.85
CA THR A 11 31.39 -23.52 -13.64
C THR A 11 30.60 -24.65 -14.32
N ARG A 12 29.62 -25.20 -13.61
CA ARG A 12 28.72 -26.23 -14.14
C ARG A 12 27.55 -25.64 -14.93
N LEU A 13 27.57 -24.33 -15.16
CA LEU A 13 26.50 -23.57 -15.80
C LEU A 13 26.93 -23.23 -17.23
N PRO A 14 26.42 -23.95 -18.25
CA PRO A 14 26.87 -23.77 -19.64
C PRO A 14 26.72 -22.33 -20.12
N LYS A 15 25.63 -21.65 -19.71
CA LYS A 15 25.39 -20.25 -20.05
C LYS A 15 26.41 -19.31 -19.40
N LEU A 16 26.72 -19.48 -18.12
CA LEU A 16 27.74 -18.68 -17.45
C LEU A 16 29.11 -18.89 -18.08
N GLN A 17 29.46 -20.13 -18.47
CA GLN A 17 30.72 -20.44 -19.15
C GLN A 17 30.86 -19.62 -20.44
N ILE A 18 29.83 -19.63 -21.31
CA ILE A 18 29.80 -18.83 -22.55
C ILE A 18 29.97 -17.33 -22.25
N TRP A 19 29.34 -16.83 -21.18
CA TRP A 19 29.47 -15.42 -20.80
C TRP A 19 30.86 -15.06 -20.31
N GLN A 20 31.50 -15.93 -19.54
CA GLN A 20 32.89 -15.75 -19.07
C GLN A 20 33.88 -15.80 -20.23
N GLU A 21 33.66 -16.67 -21.22
CA GLU A 21 34.46 -16.71 -22.45
C GLU A 21 34.37 -15.39 -23.23
N ARG A 22 33.16 -14.86 -23.42
CA ARG A 22 32.96 -13.53 -24.04
C ARG A 22 33.60 -12.40 -23.25
N LEU A 23 33.57 -12.50 -21.91
CA LEU A 23 34.22 -11.52 -21.04
C LEU A 23 35.74 -11.54 -21.23
N LEU A 24 36.35 -12.72 -21.32
CA LEU A 24 37.77 -12.90 -21.63
C LEU A 24 38.12 -12.48 -23.06
N GLU A 25 37.25 -12.71 -24.04
CA GLU A 25 37.45 -12.19 -25.40
C GLU A 25 37.49 -10.65 -25.42
N SER A 26 36.62 -10.01 -24.63
CA SER A 26 36.52 -8.55 -24.56
C SER A 26 37.61 -7.93 -23.68
N TYR A 27 38.01 -8.64 -22.63
CA TYR A 27 39.00 -8.23 -21.63
C TYR A 27 39.93 -9.40 -21.28
N PRO A 28 40.94 -9.68 -22.13
CA PRO A 28 41.80 -10.87 -21.98
C PRO A 28 42.49 -11.00 -20.63
N ASP A 29 42.90 -9.88 -20.05
CA ASP A 29 43.67 -9.83 -18.80
C ASP A 29 42.79 -9.67 -17.55
N ILE A 30 41.45 -9.70 -17.68
CA ILE A 30 40.55 -9.40 -16.54
C ILE A 30 40.66 -10.43 -15.41
N ALA A 31 41.00 -11.68 -15.74
CA ALA A 31 41.22 -12.73 -14.75
C ALA A 31 42.44 -12.43 -13.88
N ASP A 32 43.47 -11.79 -14.43
CA ASP A 32 44.73 -11.48 -13.74
C ASP A 32 44.58 -10.30 -12.75
N LEU A 33 43.45 -9.59 -12.80
CA LEU A 33 43.08 -8.57 -11.81
C LEU A 33 42.60 -9.18 -10.48
N ALA A 34 42.29 -10.47 -10.45
CA ALA A 34 41.89 -11.19 -9.24
C ALA A 34 43.09 -11.88 -8.57
N LEU A 35 43.14 -11.85 -7.23
CA LEU A 35 44.14 -12.60 -6.47
C LEU A 35 43.66 -14.04 -6.23
N THR A 36 44.42 -15.02 -6.69
CA THR A 36 44.15 -16.44 -6.41
C THR A 36 44.32 -16.73 -4.91
N PRO A 37 43.37 -17.42 -4.26
CA PRO A 37 43.52 -17.84 -2.87
C PRO A 37 44.76 -18.72 -2.68
N ALA A 38 45.57 -18.45 -1.65
CA ALA A 38 46.78 -19.22 -1.34
C ALA A 38 46.51 -20.64 -0.80
N GLY A 39 45.26 -20.97 -0.46
CA GLY A 39 44.83 -22.27 0.08
C GLY A 39 43.69 -22.14 1.09
N ASP A 40 43.22 -23.28 1.61
CA ASP A 40 42.25 -23.34 2.72
C ASP A 40 43.02 -23.42 4.06
N VAL A 41 43.26 -22.27 4.68
CA VAL A 41 44.10 -22.15 5.88
C VAL A 41 43.24 -21.88 7.10
N ASN A 42 43.28 -22.77 8.08
CA ASN A 42 42.65 -22.55 9.37
C ASN A 42 43.56 -21.72 10.29
N LEU A 43 43.15 -20.49 10.57
CA LEU A 43 43.87 -19.53 11.43
C LEU A 43 43.23 -19.39 12.82
N LEU A 44 42.28 -20.25 13.17
CA LEU A 44 41.67 -20.26 14.50
C LEU A 44 42.67 -20.79 15.55
N PRO A 45 42.59 -20.32 16.82
CA PRO A 45 43.42 -20.86 17.89
C PRO A 45 43.25 -22.38 18.03
N SER A 46 44.32 -23.09 18.38
CA SER A 46 44.24 -24.53 18.61
C SER A 46 43.27 -24.86 19.75
N GLY A 47 42.43 -25.89 19.55
CA GLY A 47 41.40 -26.27 20.51
C GLY A 47 40.22 -25.29 20.63
N SER A 48 40.07 -24.35 19.69
CA SER A 48 38.87 -23.50 19.62
C SER A 48 37.63 -24.30 19.19
N LEU A 49 36.45 -23.87 19.64
CA LEU A 49 35.17 -24.33 19.11
C LEU A 49 34.54 -23.22 18.25
N SER A 50 34.19 -23.55 17.02
CA SER A 50 33.51 -22.66 16.09
C SER A 50 32.06 -23.10 15.83
N LEU A 51 31.14 -22.16 16.00
CA LEU A 51 29.70 -22.32 15.91
C LEU A 51 29.15 -21.49 14.75
N ARG A 52 28.27 -22.11 13.94
CA ARG A 52 27.41 -21.40 13.00
C ARG A 52 25.93 -21.71 13.27
N ILE A 53 25.08 -20.70 13.20
CA ILE A 53 23.63 -20.86 13.33
C ILE A 53 22.94 -20.33 12.09
N HIS A 54 22.09 -21.13 11.46
CA HIS A 54 21.25 -20.76 10.32
C HIS A 54 19.80 -20.59 10.76
N SER A 55 19.21 -19.42 10.51
CA SER A 55 17.82 -19.14 10.92
C SER A 55 17.16 -18.11 10.02
N VAL A 56 15.94 -17.71 10.33
CA VAL A 56 15.18 -16.67 9.63
C VAL A 56 15.02 -15.45 10.55
N GLY A 57 15.16 -14.25 9.97
CA GLY A 57 14.99 -12.98 10.67
C GLY A 57 13.61 -12.90 11.33
N GLY A 58 13.59 -12.68 12.64
CA GLY A 58 12.40 -12.70 13.48
C GLY A 58 12.28 -13.92 14.40
N TRP A 59 13.07 -14.99 14.19
CA TRP A 59 12.98 -16.24 14.99
C TRP A 59 13.96 -16.26 16.19
N GLY A 60 14.58 -15.13 16.52
CA GLY A 60 15.40 -15.00 17.74
C GLY A 60 16.80 -15.64 17.70
N ALA A 61 17.26 -16.19 16.57
CA ALA A 61 18.54 -16.90 16.48
C ALA A 61 19.78 -16.07 16.82
N ILE A 62 19.80 -14.78 16.51
CA ILE A 62 20.93 -13.90 16.91
C ILE A 62 20.98 -13.77 18.44
N THR A 63 19.83 -13.54 19.07
CA THR A 63 19.73 -13.46 20.54
C THR A 63 20.15 -14.77 21.18
N MET A 64 19.76 -15.90 20.58
CA MET A 64 20.19 -17.24 20.96
C MET A 64 21.70 -17.42 20.83
N GLY A 65 22.29 -17.10 19.67
CA GLY A 65 23.72 -17.22 19.45
C GLY A 65 24.54 -16.39 20.44
N LYS A 66 24.10 -15.16 20.73
CA LYS A 66 24.70 -14.33 21.79
C LYS A 66 24.60 -15.00 23.17
N ASN A 67 23.44 -15.56 23.52
CA ASN A 67 23.24 -16.24 24.79
C ASN A 67 24.10 -17.51 24.92
N VAL A 68 24.13 -18.35 23.89
CA VAL A 68 24.96 -19.57 23.83
C VAL A 68 26.43 -19.19 24.03
N ALA A 69 26.93 -18.23 23.23
CA ALA A 69 28.32 -17.81 23.28
C ALA A 69 28.70 -17.22 24.64
N LEU A 70 27.89 -16.30 25.19
CA LEU A 70 28.16 -15.67 26.50
C LEU A 70 28.11 -16.69 27.65
N THR A 71 27.09 -17.55 27.67
CA THR A 71 26.94 -18.56 28.73
C THR A 71 28.11 -19.53 28.72
N ALA A 72 28.51 -20.01 27.53
CA ALA A 72 29.67 -20.88 27.38
C ALA A 72 31.00 -20.18 27.74
N ALA A 73 31.15 -18.89 27.42
CA ALA A 73 32.31 -18.10 27.79
C ALA A 73 32.49 -18.00 29.30
N GLU A 74 31.41 -17.63 29.99
CA GLU A 74 31.41 -17.41 31.45
C GLU A 74 31.58 -18.74 32.19
N LEU A 75 30.90 -19.80 31.76
CA LEU A 75 31.00 -21.12 32.38
C LEU A 75 32.41 -21.73 32.32
N LEU A 76 33.16 -21.46 31.24
CA LEU A 76 34.43 -22.12 30.93
C LEU A 76 35.65 -21.19 30.96
N GLY A 77 35.45 -19.90 31.25
CA GLY A 77 36.49 -18.88 31.22
C GLY A 77 37.14 -18.72 29.83
N LEU A 78 36.33 -18.79 28.76
CA LEU A 78 36.82 -18.71 27.38
C LEU A 78 36.74 -17.30 26.81
N HIS A 79 37.66 -16.99 25.89
CA HIS A 79 37.51 -15.85 24.99
C HIS A 79 36.44 -16.18 23.94
N ILE A 80 35.60 -15.19 23.63
CA ILE A 80 34.60 -15.31 22.58
C ILE A 80 34.72 -14.21 21.54
N LYS A 81 34.37 -14.55 20.31
CA LYS A 81 34.15 -13.60 19.23
C LYS A 81 32.96 -14.02 18.42
N ALA A 82 32.04 -13.10 18.19
CA ALA A 82 30.84 -13.34 17.40
C ALA A 82 30.73 -12.35 16.26
N ASN A 83 30.27 -12.80 15.09
CA ASN A 83 30.09 -12.01 13.90
C ASN A 83 28.72 -12.35 13.27
N PRO A 84 27.62 -11.74 13.73
CA PRO A 84 26.30 -12.00 13.16
C PRO A 84 26.17 -11.37 11.76
N LYS A 85 25.66 -12.16 10.81
CA LYS A 85 25.31 -11.74 9.45
C LYS A 85 23.79 -11.63 9.32
N TYR A 86 23.33 -10.48 8.86
CA TYR A 86 21.93 -10.17 8.62
C TYR A 86 21.68 -10.04 7.11
N GLY A 87 20.48 -10.38 6.68
CA GLY A 87 19.97 -9.91 5.39
C GLY A 87 19.64 -8.42 5.43
N SER A 88 19.40 -7.81 4.28
CA SER A 88 18.94 -6.41 4.19
C SER A 88 17.51 -6.22 4.72
N GLU A 89 16.75 -7.31 4.84
CA GLU A 89 15.35 -7.32 5.26
C GLU A 89 15.26 -7.50 6.77
N LYS A 90 14.37 -6.73 7.41
CA LYS A 90 14.20 -6.77 8.86
C LYS A 90 13.61 -8.07 9.39
N LYS A 91 12.73 -8.71 8.61
CA LYS A 91 12.01 -9.94 8.97
C LYS A 91 11.85 -10.81 7.74
N GLY A 92 12.02 -12.12 7.89
CA GLY A 92 11.77 -13.10 6.82
C GLY A 92 12.95 -13.50 5.94
N GLN A 93 14.16 -12.96 6.13
CA GLN A 93 15.37 -13.44 5.43
C GLN A 93 16.18 -14.44 6.24
N PRO A 94 16.91 -15.36 5.59
CA PRO A 94 17.98 -16.09 6.23
C PRO A 94 18.96 -15.16 6.95
N THR A 95 19.32 -15.56 8.16
CA THR A 95 20.32 -14.92 9.00
C THR A 95 21.31 -15.97 9.45
N THR A 96 22.58 -15.58 9.54
CA THR A 96 23.64 -16.50 9.94
C THR A 96 24.41 -15.91 11.11
N PHE A 97 24.49 -16.62 12.22
CA PHE A 97 25.30 -16.22 13.36
C PHE A 97 26.59 -17.03 13.37
N TYR A 98 27.74 -16.36 13.49
CA TYR A 98 29.02 -17.01 13.68
C TYR A 98 29.56 -16.70 15.07
N ALA A 99 30.10 -17.70 15.74
CA ALA A 99 30.88 -17.49 16.96
C ALA A 99 32.06 -18.45 17.05
N THR A 100 33.15 -17.98 17.65
CA THR A 100 34.31 -18.80 18.03
C THR A 100 34.51 -18.65 19.53
N LEU A 101 34.78 -19.75 20.20
CA LEU A 101 35.15 -19.84 21.60
C LEU A 101 36.55 -20.45 21.70
N ALA A 102 37.47 -19.82 22.44
CA ALA A 102 38.85 -20.29 22.55
C ALA A 102 39.47 -19.96 23.90
N ARG A 103 40.50 -20.71 24.32
CA ARG A 103 41.29 -20.41 25.53
C ARG A 103 42.24 -19.23 25.33
N GLU A 104 42.54 -18.90 24.08
CA GLU A 104 43.40 -17.78 23.71
C GLU A 104 42.61 -16.66 23.01
N PRO A 105 43.11 -15.42 22.99
CA PRO A 105 42.46 -14.31 22.30
C PRO A 105 42.24 -14.55 20.80
N ILE A 106 41.00 -14.36 20.34
CA ILE A 106 40.59 -14.61 18.93
C ILE A 106 40.83 -13.37 18.08
N ARG A 107 41.81 -13.44 17.17
CA ARG A 107 42.21 -12.30 16.31
C ARG A 107 41.38 -12.18 15.02
N LEU A 108 40.85 -13.28 14.48
CA LEU A 108 40.09 -13.30 13.22
C LEU A 108 38.77 -12.53 13.30
N ASN A 109 38.45 -11.69 12.31
CA ASN A 109 37.17 -10.96 12.24
C ASN A 109 36.52 -11.12 10.85
N CYS A 110 36.07 -12.33 10.53
CA CYS A 110 35.49 -12.68 9.23
C CYS A 110 34.39 -13.73 9.38
N GLU A 111 33.70 -14.05 8.29
CA GLU A 111 32.87 -15.26 8.23
C GLU A 111 33.75 -16.52 8.40
N LEU A 112 33.22 -17.53 9.07
CA LEU A 112 33.98 -18.75 9.37
C LEU A 112 33.90 -19.73 8.20
N ARG A 113 35.07 -20.14 7.70
CA ARG A 113 35.23 -21.23 6.71
C ARG A 113 35.42 -22.60 7.34
N HIS A 114 35.78 -22.65 8.62
CA HIS A 114 35.87 -23.88 9.40
C HIS A 114 34.95 -23.76 10.62
N VAL A 115 34.02 -24.70 10.77
CA VAL A 115 33.05 -24.73 11.87
C VAL A 115 32.94 -26.14 12.43
N ASP A 116 32.76 -26.27 13.75
CA ASP A 116 32.66 -27.56 14.43
C ASP A 116 31.20 -27.95 14.71
N VAL A 117 30.36 -26.95 14.94
CA VAL A 117 28.93 -27.11 15.24
C VAL A 117 28.09 -26.20 14.36
N VAL A 118 27.08 -26.78 13.72
CA VAL A 118 26.04 -26.05 12.98
C VAL A 118 24.68 -26.30 13.64
N LEU A 119 23.99 -25.22 14.03
CA LEU A 119 22.61 -25.26 14.51
C LEU A 119 21.70 -24.66 13.43
N SER A 120 20.58 -25.29 13.12
CA SER A 120 19.63 -24.80 12.13
C SER A 120 18.21 -24.81 12.69
N PRO A 121 17.82 -23.74 13.42
CA PRO A 121 16.41 -23.44 13.68
C PRO A 121 15.55 -23.35 12.43
N ASP A 122 16.15 -23.05 11.26
CA ASP A 122 15.45 -23.10 9.99
C ASP A 122 15.38 -24.55 9.44
N PRO A 123 14.18 -25.15 9.32
CA PRO A 123 14.00 -26.48 8.75
C PRO A 123 14.27 -26.51 7.22
N ASN A 124 14.24 -25.35 6.56
CA ASN A 124 14.36 -25.21 5.10
C ASN A 124 15.76 -24.75 4.65
N VAL A 125 16.76 -24.75 5.53
CA VAL A 125 18.11 -24.20 5.26
C VAL A 125 18.74 -24.69 3.95
N ALA A 126 18.53 -25.96 3.60
CA ALA A 126 19.11 -26.57 2.40
C ALA A 126 18.53 -26.02 1.07
N ARG A 127 17.41 -25.29 1.13
CA ARG A 127 16.76 -24.65 -0.03
C ARG A 127 17.46 -23.37 -0.46
N HIS A 128 18.11 -22.66 0.46
CA HIS A 128 18.70 -21.34 0.19
C HIS A 128 20.18 -21.21 0.58
N SER A 129 20.73 -22.14 1.37
CA SER A 129 22.14 -22.16 1.77
C SER A 129 22.69 -23.59 1.82
N ASP A 130 24.02 -23.73 1.82
CA ASP A 130 24.69 -24.98 2.20
C ASP A 130 24.95 -25.00 3.73
N PRO A 131 24.17 -25.75 4.53
CA PRO A 131 24.39 -25.82 5.96
C PRO A 131 25.70 -26.53 6.35
N LEU A 132 26.29 -27.34 5.47
CA LEU A 132 27.49 -28.15 5.74
C LEU A 132 28.79 -27.51 5.23
N ALA A 133 28.71 -26.36 4.56
CA ALA A 133 29.86 -25.64 4.06
C ALA A 133 30.84 -25.33 5.20
N GLY A 134 32.07 -25.84 5.14
CA GLY A 134 33.08 -25.61 6.18
C GLY A 134 32.94 -26.43 7.47
N LEU A 135 31.92 -27.30 7.61
CA LEU A 135 31.73 -28.13 8.80
C LEU A 135 32.83 -29.21 8.93
N ALA A 136 33.54 -29.32 10.04
CA ALA A 136 34.60 -30.31 10.21
C ALA A 136 34.11 -31.75 9.97
N GLU A 137 34.99 -32.65 9.50
CA GLU A 137 34.70 -34.10 9.49
C GLU A 137 34.40 -34.55 10.93
N GLY A 138 33.34 -35.33 11.13
CA GLY A 138 32.87 -35.69 12.47
C GLY A 138 32.15 -34.57 13.23
N GLY A 139 31.97 -33.40 12.62
CA GLY A 139 31.28 -32.24 13.20
C GLY A 139 29.81 -32.50 13.51
N VAL A 140 29.18 -31.55 14.20
CA VAL A 140 27.80 -31.67 14.69
C VAL A 140 26.85 -30.80 13.89
N PHE A 141 25.73 -31.37 13.43
CA PHE A 141 24.64 -30.65 12.77
C PHE A 141 23.31 -30.90 13.48
N VAL A 142 22.69 -29.85 14.02
CA VAL A 142 21.38 -29.91 14.69
C VAL A 142 20.35 -29.17 13.84
N ILE A 143 19.24 -29.80 13.46
CA ILE A 143 18.19 -29.20 12.61
C ILE A 143 16.82 -29.19 13.29
N GLN A 144 16.03 -28.15 13.02
CA GLN A 144 14.63 -28.06 13.42
C GLN A 144 13.79 -29.04 12.59
N SER A 145 13.08 -29.95 13.24
CA SER A 145 12.22 -30.93 12.55
C SER A 145 11.18 -31.53 13.50
N ASP A 146 9.93 -31.62 13.03
CA ASP A 146 8.87 -32.44 13.63
C ASP A 146 8.96 -33.92 13.21
N ARG A 147 9.82 -34.23 12.22
CA ARG A 147 10.07 -35.56 11.63
C ARG A 147 11.26 -36.25 12.28
N GLY A 148 11.27 -37.59 12.28
CA GLY A 148 12.38 -38.41 12.75
C GLY A 148 12.72 -39.58 11.83
N GLY A 149 13.88 -40.22 12.07
CA GLY A 149 14.31 -41.43 11.35
C GLY A 149 14.33 -41.27 9.83
N ALA A 150 13.68 -42.21 9.13
CA ALA A 150 13.66 -42.26 7.67
C ALA A 150 12.98 -41.04 7.01
N GLU A 151 11.98 -40.44 7.66
CA GLU A 151 11.26 -39.29 7.11
C GLU A 151 12.14 -38.02 7.12
N LEU A 152 12.90 -37.83 8.20
CA LEU A 152 13.91 -36.77 8.28
C LEU A 152 15.02 -37.00 7.24
N TRP A 153 15.53 -38.23 7.13
CA TRP A 153 16.56 -38.56 6.14
C TRP A 153 16.11 -38.23 4.70
N ALA A 154 14.89 -38.64 4.34
CA ALA A 154 14.30 -38.39 3.04
C ALA A 154 14.07 -36.90 2.74
N SER A 155 14.05 -36.03 3.76
CA SER A 155 13.89 -34.59 3.58
C SER A 155 15.18 -33.89 3.09
N PHE A 156 16.35 -34.50 3.28
CA PHE A 156 17.62 -33.93 2.83
C PHE A 156 17.86 -34.17 1.33
N PRO A 157 18.37 -33.17 0.59
CA PRO A 157 18.84 -33.38 -0.79
C PRO A 157 19.93 -34.46 -0.86
N MET A 158 20.03 -35.15 -1.99
CA MET A 158 20.98 -36.26 -2.20
C MET A 158 22.43 -35.80 -2.01
N ARG A 159 22.77 -34.58 -2.45
CA ARG A 159 24.08 -33.97 -2.18
C ARG A 159 24.41 -33.84 -0.68
N ILE A 160 23.41 -33.50 0.13
CA ILE A 160 23.55 -33.32 1.58
C ILE A 160 23.66 -34.69 2.24
N GLN A 161 22.78 -35.64 1.89
CA GLN A 161 22.85 -37.03 2.36
C GLN A 161 24.24 -37.65 2.14
N ARG A 162 24.80 -37.46 0.95
CA ARG A 162 26.16 -37.94 0.62
C ARG A 162 27.21 -37.28 1.51
N ALA A 163 27.19 -35.95 1.61
CA ALA A 163 28.15 -35.20 2.42
C ALA A 163 28.09 -35.56 3.91
N LEU A 164 26.88 -35.79 4.46
CA LEU A 164 26.69 -36.23 5.83
C LEU A 164 27.38 -37.57 6.11
N LYS A 165 27.27 -38.53 5.19
CA LYS A 165 27.92 -39.84 5.32
C LYS A 165 29.43 -39.79 5.10
N GLU A 166 29.87 -39.21 3.98
CA GLU A 166 31.29 -39.19 3.60
C GLU A 166 32.15 -38.48 4.65
N ARG A 167 31.62 -37.39 5.23
CA ARG A 167 32.30 -36.60 6.26
C ARG A 167 31.93 -37.03 7.68
N LYS A 168 31.19 -38.13 7.83
CA LYS A 168 30.78 -38.72 9.12
C LYS A 168 30.17 -37.69 10.08
N ILE A 169 29.33 -36.80 9.56
CA ILE A 169 28.70 -35.74 10.35
C ILE A 169 27.70 -36.34 11.33
N ARG A 170 27.72 -35.90 12.59
CA ARG A 170 26.73 -36.31 13.60
C ARG A 170 25.49 -35.43 13.47
N VAL A 171 24.36 -36.03 13.11
CA VAL A 171 23.12 -35.30 12.82
C VAL A 171 22.13 -35.48 13.95
N TYR A 172 21.56 -34.36 14.40
CA TYR A 172 20.55 -34.30 15.44
C TYR A 172 19.32 -33.55 14.95
N SER A 173 18.16 -33.94 15.46
CA SER A 173 16.89 -33.25 15.23
C SER A 173 16.26 -32.82 16.55
N LEU A 174 15.56 -31.68 16.50
CA LEU A 174 14.80 -31.14 17.62
C LEU A 174 13.53 -30.50 17.08
N ASP A 175 12.38 -30.75 17.72
CA ASP A 175 11.16 -30.00 17.46
C ASP A 175 11.05 -28.80 18.42
N ALA A 176 11.93 -27.82 18.21
CA ALA A 176 12.01 -26.62 19.03
C ALA A 176 10.74 -25.77 18.97
N PHE A 177 10.01 -25.80 17.84
CA PHE A 177 8.76 -25.08 17.70
C PHE A 177 7.66 -25.64 18.60
N ARG A 178 7.46 -26.96 18.62
CA ARG A 178 6.51 -27.57 19.56
C ARG A 178 6.91 -27.29 21.00
N ILE A 179 8.18 -27.49 21.36
CA ILE A 179 8.67 -27.21 22.72
C ILE A 179 8.38 -25.75 23.12
N ALA A 180 8.70 -24.79 22.26
CA ALA A 180 8.44 -23.38 22.53
C ALA A 180 6.94 -23.06 22.57
N SER A 181 6.12 -23.69 21.72
CA SER A 181 4.68 -23.49 21.69
C SER A 181 3.97 -24.04 22.92
N ASP A 182 4.43 -25.18 23.44
CA ASP A 182 3.88 -25.83 24.63
C ASP A 182 4.15 -25.00 25.90
N GLU A 183 5.31 -24.33 25.98
CA GLU A 183 5.79 -23.65 27.19
C GLU A 183 5.54 -22.13 27.22
N ALA A 184 5.41 -21.47 26.06
CA ALA A 184 5.34 -20.02 25.99
C ALA A 184 3.96 -19.48 26.40
N SER A 185 3.96 -18.50 27.31
CA SER A 185 2.76 -17.79 27.76
C SER A 185 2.15 -16.83 26.73
N GLY A 186 2.92 -16.39 25.73
CA GLY A 186 2.50 -15.47 24.66
C GLY A 186 2.68 -16.06 23.26
N ALA A 187 1.75 -15.80 22.35
CA ALA A 187 1.77 -16.34 20.99
C ALA A 187 2.99 -15.88 20.18
N GLU A 188 3.45 -14.64 20.40
CA GLU A 188 4.63 -14.03 19.78
C GLU A 188 5.96 -14.60 20.30
N LEU A 189 5.94 -15.17 21.51
CA LEU A 189 7.13 -15.74 22.14
C LEU A 189 7.47 -17.12 21.57
N ARG A 190 6.48 -17.84 21.01
CA ARG A 190 6.63 -19.19 20.46
C ARG A 190 7.74 -19.27 19.40
N TYR A 191 7.84 -18.29 18.50
CA TYR A 191 8.91 -18.25 17.50
C TYR A 191 10.27 -17.84 18.07
N ARG A 192 10.29 -16.95 19.07
CA ARG A 192 11.53 -16.44 19.67
C ARG A 192 12.16 -17.45 20.63
N MET A 193 11.35 -18.24 21.31
CA MET A 193 11.79 -19.24 22.31
C MET A 193 12.33 -20.52 21.68
N GLN A 194 12.13 -20.77 20.37
CA GLN A 194 12.79 -21.87 19.67
C GLN A 194 14.31 -21.85 19.88
N GLY A 195 14.90 -20.64 19.86
CA GLY A 195 16.32 -20.47 20.14
C GLY A 195 16.74 -20.98 21.52
N ALA A 196 15.90 -20.83 22.54
CA ALA A 196 16.18 -21.35 23.87
C ALA A 196 16.27 -22.88 23.86
N ALA A 197 15.42 -23.58 23.10
CA ALA A 197 15.50 -25.04 22.97
C ALA A 197 16.80 -25.47 22.25
N PHE A 198 17.20 -24.75 21.19
CA PHE A 198 18.48 -25.00 20.50
C PHE A 198 19.72 -24.74 21.37
N MET A 199 19.63 -23.83 22.34
CA MET A 199 20.70 -23.64 23.34
C MET A 199 20.86 -24.88 24.22
N GLY A 200 19.76 -25.50 24.64
CA GLY A 200 19.78 -26.78 25.36
C GLY A 200 20.42 -27.89 24.53
N ALA A 201 19.99 -28.05 23.29
CA ALA A 201 20.57 -29.02 22.36
C ALA A 201 22.08 -28.79 22.17
N PHE A 202 22.52 -27.55 21.98
CA PHE A 202 23.94 -27.22 21.83
C PHE A 202 24.77 -27.74 23.01
N PHE A 203 24.38 -27.48 24.26
CA PHE A 203 25.15 -27.97 25.41
C PHE A 203 25.11 -29.49 25.57
N ARG A 204 24.07 -30.16 25.06
CA ARG A 204 23.99 -31.63 25.04
C ARG A 204 24.96 -32.25 24.04
N VAL A 205 25.01 -31.71 22.82
CA VAL A 205 25.67 -32.39 21.69
C VAL A 205 27.05 -31.83 21.33
N ALA A 206 27.35 -30.58 21.70
CA ALA A 206 28.64 -29.98 21.37
C ALA A 206 29.76 -30.64 22.18
N PRO A 207 30.96 -30.85 21.58
CA PRO A 207 32.10 -31.44 22.28
C PRO A 207 32.70 -30.52 23.37
N LEU A 208 32.10 -29.36 23.61
CA LEU A 208 32.60 -28.30 24.48
C LEU A 208 32.77 -28.72 25.95
N LEU A 209 31.80 -29.47 26.49
CA LEU A 209 31.77 -29.85 27.91
C LEU A 209 32.47 -31.19 28.19
N GLN A 210 32.87 -31.93 27.15
CA GLN A 210 33.51 -33.24 27.30
C GLN A 210 34.85 -33.09 28.03
N GLY A 211 35.03 -33.85 29.12
CA GLY A 211 36.26 -33.84 29.91
C GLY A 211 36.45 -32.61 30.83
N GLN A 212 35.45 -31.71 30.95
CA GLN A 212 35.57 -30.49 31.77
C GLN A 212 34.97 -30.60 33.19
N GLY A 213 34.44 -31.76 33.58
CA GLY A 213 33.91 -31.99 34.93
C GLY A 213 32.69 -31.15 35.30
N ILE A 214 31.92 -30.70 34.30
CA ILE A 214 30.65 -29.98 34.49
C ILE A 214 29.52 -31.00 34.33
N ASP A 215 28.76 -31.20 35.41
CA ASP A 215 27.55 -32.00 35.38
C ASP A 215 26.33 -31.15 34.97
N GLU A 216 25.22 -31.85 34.74
CA GLU A 216 23.97 -31.24 34.30
C GLU A 216 23.43 -30.23 35.33
N ALA A 217 23.52 -30.54 36.63
CA ALA A 217 23.06 -29.67 37.69
C ALA A 217 23.80 -28.33 37.70
N LYS A 218 25.13 -28.35 37.55
CA LYS A 218 25.96 -27.15 37.48
C LYS A 218 25.66 -26.34 36.21
N LEU A 219 25.49 -27.00 35.06
CA LEU A 219 25.13 -26.34 33.81
C LEU A 219 23.82 -25.55 33.94
N PHE A 220 22.76 -26.19 34.42
CA PHE A 220 21.44 -25.55 34.52
C PHE A 220 21.37 -24.49 35.63
N HIS A 221 22.16 -24.62 36.69
CA HIS A 221 22.33 -23.56 37.68
C HIS A 221 22.86 -22.26 37.05
N GLU A 222 23.92 -22.35 36.24
CA GLU A 222 24.52 -21.19 35.57
C GLU A 222 23.60 -20.61 34.48
N ILE A 223 22.94 -21.47 33.70
CA ILE A 223 21.94 -21.04 32.72
C ILE A 223 20.83 -20.22 33.41
N ARG A 224 20.32 -20.71 34.55
CA ARG A 224 19.29 -19.98 35.31
C ARG A 224 19.81 -18.63 35.82
N SER A 225 21.03 -18.58 36.34
CA SER A 225 21.68 -17.34 36.77
C SER A 225 21.73 -16.29 35.64
N GLN A 226 22.10 -16.72 34.42
CA GLN A 226 22.08 -15.86 33.23
C GLN A 226 20.67 -15.38 32.86
N MET A 227 19.69 -16.28 32.90
CA MET A 227 18.30 -15.92 32.60
C MET A 227 17.75 -14.92 33.61
N VAL A 228 18.06 -15.05 34.91
CA VAL A 228 17.70 -14.08 35.95
C VAL A 228 18.34 -12.72 35.67
N LYS A 229 19.65 -12.69 35.40
CA LYS A 229 20.38 -11.44 35.09
C LYS A 229 19.78 -10.70 33.89
N LYS A 230 19.34 -11.44 32.87
CA LYS A 230 18.83 -10.86 31.61
C LYS A 230 17.35 -10.53 31.63
N PHE A 231 16.53 -11.44 32.15
CA PHE A 231 15.07 -11.40 32.06
C PHE A 231 14.37 -11.19 33.42
N GLY A 232 15.11 -11.13 34.53
CA GLY A 232 14.53 -10.96 35.87
C GLY A 232 13.65 -9.71 36.00
N ARG A 233 13.98 -8.63 35.28
CA ARG A 233 13.15 -7.40 35.21
C ARG A 233 11.78 -7.60 34.55
N LEU A 234 11.60 -8.67 33.77
CA LEU A 234 10.34 -9.03 33.12
C LEU A 234 9.47 -9.95 33.99
N GLY A 235 9.95 -10.34 35.17
CA GLY A 235 9.26 -11.21 36.11
C GLY A 235 9.80 -12.64 36.15
N ALA A 236 9.56 -13.32 37.27
CA ALA A 236 10.06 -14.68 37.52
C ALA A 236 9.50 -15.71 36.53
N ASN A 237 8.24 -15.56 36.10
CA ASN A 237 7.62 -16.50 35.15
C ASN A 237 8.36 -16.56 33.81
N VAL A 238 8.78 -15.41 33.27
CA VAL A 238 9.53 -15.34 32.00
C VAL A 238 10.87 -16.07 32.12
N VAL A 239 11.53 -15.95 33.28
CA VAL A 239 12.79 -16.67 33.55
C VAL A 239 12.55 -18.17 33.56
N GLU A 240 11.55 -18.65 34.31
CA GLU A 240 11.27 -20.09 34.44
C GLU A 240 10.78 -20.73 33.13
N GLU A 241 9.98 -20.01 32.34
CA GLU A 241 9.58 -20.44 30.98
C GLU A 241 10.80 -20.68 30.08
N ASN A 242 11.75 -19.74 30.06
CA ASN A 242 12.97 -19.90 29.27
C ASN A 242 13.82 -21.08 29.76
N VAL A 243 13.95 -21.25 31.07
CA VAL A 243 14.72 -22.37 31.64
C VAL A 243 14.10 -23.72 31.28
N ARG A 244 12.76 -23.87 31.38
CA ARG A 244 12.06 -25.10 30.97
C ARG A 244 12.27 -25.43 29.50
N VAL A 245 12.17 -24.43 28.62
CA VAL A 245 12.40 -24.62 27.18
C VAL A 245 13.84 -25.07 26.90
N ILE A 246 14.85 -24.51 27.59
CA ILE A 246 16.25 -24.94 27.45
C ILE A 246 16.41 -26.39 27.93
N HIS A 247 15.80 -26.76 29.06
CA HIS A 247 15.86 -28.12 29.60
C HIS A 247 15.26 -29.15 28.63
N ARG A 248 14.05 -28.87 28.13
CA ARG A 248 13.41 -29.73 27.13
C ARG A 248 14.24 -29.83 25.84
N GLY A 249 14.89 -28.75 25.42
CA GLY A 249 15.83 -28.79 24.30
C GLY A 249 17.05 -29.70 24.51
N TYR A 250 17.52 -29.80 25.76
CA TYR A 250 18.63 -30.69 26.14
C TYR A 250 18.21 -32.17 26.18
N ASP A 251 16.99 -32.46 26.65
CA ASP A 251 16.48 -33.84 26.79
C ASP A 251 15.89 -34.41 25.51
N GLU A 252 15.17 -33.59 24.73
CA GLU A 252 14.37 -34.03 23.59
C GLU A 252 15.15 -34.06 22.26
N VAL A 253 16.42 -33.65 22.24
CA VAL A 253 17.28 -33.71 21.05
C VAL A 253 17.62 -35.16 20.70
N ARG A 254 17.43 -35.55 19.43
CA ARG A 254 17.57 -36.94 18.97
C ARG A 254 18.62 -37.09 17.89
N GLU A 255 19.54 -38.05 18.06
CA GLU A 255 20.54 -38.42 17.05
C GLU A 255 19.88 -39.22 15.92
N LEU A 256 20.27 -38.92 14.67
CA LEU A 256 19.88 -39.68 13.49
C LEU A 256 21.00 -40.67 13.15
N ASP A 257 20.70 -41.97 13.19
CA ASP A 257 21.64 -43.01 12.78
C ASP A 257 21.78 -43.04 11.25
N LEU A 258 22.87 -42.43 10.76
CA LEU A 258 23.15 -42.38 9.32
C LEU A 258 23.49 -43.76 8.72
N SER A 259 23.91 -44.73 9.52
CA SER A 259 24.27 -46.07 9.03
C SER A 259 23.05 -46.86 8.57
N ALA A 260 21.87 -46.55 9.12
CA ALA A 260 20.61 -47.22 8.84
C ALA A 260 19.92 -46.80 7.53
N HIS A 261 20.47 -45.84 6.78
CA HIS A 261 19.80 -45.24 5.62
C HIS A 261 20.68 -45.22 4.37
N GLU A 262 20.15 -45.51 3.19
CA GLU A 262 20.88 -45.38 1.93
C GLU A 262 20.78 -43.97 1.34
N VAL A 263 21.81 -43.52 0.62
CA VAL A 263 21.76 -42.24 -0.11
C VAL A 263 20.77 -42.39 -1.25
N SER A 264 19.85 -41.42 -1.38
CA SER A 264 18.88 -41.38 -2.47
C SER A 264 19.57 -41.47 -3.82
N THR A 265 18.94 -42.18 -4.76
CA THR A 265 19.38 -42.24 -6.17
C THR A 265 18.85 -41.08 -7.00
N THR A 266 17.92 -40.29 -6.46
CA THR A 266 17.31 -39.13 -7.08
C THR A 266 17.61 -37.87 -6.27
N GLU A 267 18.09 -36.82 -6.94
CA GLU A 267 18.30 -35.51 -6.31
C GLU A 267 16.94 -34.87 -6.02
N ILE A 268 16.71 -34.52 -4.76
CA ILE A 268 15.53 -33.78 -4.34
C ILE A 268 15.87 -32.28 -4.47
N GLY A 269 15.37 -31.67 -5.53
CA GLY A 269 15.57 -30.25 -5.84
C GLY A 269 15.41 -29.99 -7.32
N ARG A 270 14.47 -29.13 -7.71
CA ARG A 270 14.28 -28.72 -9.10
C ARG A 270 15.42 -27.78 -9.50
N VAL A 271 15.97 -27.94 -10.70
CA VAL A 271 16.79 -26.88 -11.31
C VAL A 271 15.90 -25.63 -11.40
N PRO A 272 16.32 -24.48 -10.86
CA PRO A 272 15.52 -23.26 -10.96
C PRO A 272 15.22 -22.97 -12.43
N GLU A 273 13.93 -22.94 -12.76
CA GLU A 273 13.46 -22.55 -14.08
C GLU A 273 13.43 -21.03 -14.18
N ARG A 274 13.66 -20.52 -15.40
CA ARG A 274 13.54 -19.09 -15.64
C ARG A 274 12.08 -18.68 -15.43
N PRO A 275 11.79 -17.67 -14.59
CA PRO A 275 10.44 -17.17 -14.46
C PRO A 275 9.93 -16.63 -15.80
N ALA A 276 8.66 -16.91 -16.15
CA ALA A 276 8.07 -16.51 -17.43
C ALA A 276 8.20 -15.00 -17.74
N ARG A 277 8.16 -14.14 -16.71
CA ARG A 277 8.36 -12.68 -16.84
C ARG A 277 9.77 -12.28 -17.29
N LEU A 278 10.74 -13.18 -17.19
CA LEU A 278 12.13 -13.02 -17.62
C LEU A 278 12.46 -13.83 -18.89
N ASP A 279 11.52 -14.59 -19.44
CA ASP A 279 11.75 -15.45 -20.61
C ASP A 279 11.97 -14.66 -21.91
N GLU A 280 11.43 -13.45 -21.99
CA GLU A 280 11.53 -12.63 -23.19
C GLU A 280 12.80 -11.77 -23.20
N ASP A 281 13.67 -11.99 -24.20
CA ASP A 281 14.79 -11.11 -24.50
C ASP A 281 14.51 -10.26 -25.74
N ARG A 282 13.68 -9.22 -25.56
CA ARG A 282 13.34 -8.25 -26.61
C ARG A 282 14.12 -6.94 -26.48
N SER A 283 15.04 -6.84 -25.51
CA SER A 283 15.76 -5.61 -25.24
C SER A 283 16.94 -5.41 -26.19
N GLN A 284 17.09 -4.19 -26.71
CA GLN A 284 18.26 -3.79 -27.49
C GLN A 284 19.51 -3.55 -26.62
N SER A 285 19.34 -3.40 -25.30
CA SER A 285 20.44 -3.17 -24.36
C SER A 285 20.68 -4.38 -23.47
N ALA A 286 21.95 -4.77 -23.37
CA ALA A 286 22.40 -5.84 -22.48
C ALA A 286 22.05 -5.61 -21.01
N LEU A 287 22.06 -4.35 -20.55
CA LEU A 287 21.82 -4.00 -19.14
C LEU A 287 20.33 -4.09 -18.74
N SER A 288 19.43 -4.06 -19.72
CA SER A 288 17.99 -4.15 -19.49
C SER A 288 17.38 -5.49 -19.94
N SER A 289 18.20 -6.44 -20.40
CA SER A 289 17.77 -7.76 -20.83
C SER A 289 17.43 -8.67 -19.62
N PRO A 290 16.16 -9.05 -19.41
CA PRO A 290 15.77 -9.92 -18.30
C PRO A 290 16.32 -11.33 -18.43
N GLY A 291 16.32 -11.89 -19.64
CA GLY A 291 16.81 -13.24 -19.91
C GLY A 291 18.31 -13.37 -19.68
N ARG A 292 19.10 -12.38 -20.12
CA ARG A 292 20.54 -12.31 -19.85
C ARG A 292 20.82 -12.17 -18.36
N PHE A 293 20.09 -11.30 -17.67
CA PHE A 293 20.21 -11.12 -16.23
C PHE A 293 19.93 -12.43 -15.47
N TRP A 294 18.92 -13.20 -15.87
CA TRP A 294 18.67 -14.52 -15.30
C TRP A 294 19.87 -15.46 -15.47
N GLU A 295 20.41 -15.56 -16.69
CA GLU A 295 21.52 -16.48 -17.00
C GLU A 295 22.82 -16.14 -16.28
N GLN A 296 23.10 -14.85 -16.03
CA GLN A 296 24.35 -14.38 -15.41
C GLN A 296 24.23 -14.19 -13.89
N VAL A 297 23.09 -13.70 -13.41
CA VAL A 297 22.88 -13.27 -12.02
C VAL A 297 21.78 -14.08 -11.36
N GLY A 298 20.57 -14.09 -11.92
CA GLY A 298 19.39 -14.68 -11.28
C GLY A 298 19.56 -16.16 -10.93
N TYR A 299 20.13 -16.95 -11.82
CA TYR A 299 20.38 -18.36 -11.60
C TYR A 299 21.38 -18.59 -10.44
N LEU A 300 22.47 -17.82 -10.38
CA LEU A 300 23.46 -17.92 -9.29
C LEU A 300 22.80 -17.67 -7.93
N TYR A 301 22.06 -16.57 -7.81
CA TYR A 301 21.33 -16.24 -6.59
C TYR A 301 20.27 -17.29 -6.23
N SER A 302 19.54 -17.83 -7.21
CA SER A 302 18.54 -18.89 -6.99
C SER A 302 19.14 -20.23 -6.49
N THR A 303 20.44 -20.44 -6.73
CA THR A 303 21.18 -21.63 -6.29
C THR A 303 22.05 -21.39 -5.06
N GLY A 304 21.97 -20.19 -4.46
CA GLY A 304 22.77 -19.79 -3.30
C GLY A 304 24.26 -19.59 -3.59
N GLN A 305 24.63 -19.39 -4.86
CA GLN A 305 26.00 -19.10 -5.27
C GLN A 305 26.24 -17.59 -5.33
N ASP A 306 27.44 -17.16 -4.92
CA ASP A 306 27.87 -15.78 -5.06
C ASP A 306 27.99 -15.39 -6.54
N GLY A 307 27.64 -14.14 -6.85
CA GLY A 307 27.85 -13.54 -8.16
C GLY A 307 29.33 -13.30 -8.48
N ILE A 308 29.63 -13.14 -9.76
CA ILE A 308 30.92 -12.64 -10.26
C ILE A 308 30.82 -11.14 -10.56
N ALA A 309 31.95 -10.45 -10.67
CA ALA A 309 32.00 -9.07 -11.12
C ALA A 309 31.75 -8.98 -12.64
N ASP A 310 30.47 -8.99 -13.02
CA ASP A 310 30.02 -8.77 -14.39
C ASP A 310 29.56 -7.31 -14.61
N PRO A 311 29.27 -6.87 -15.85
CA PRO A 311 28.83 -5.50 -16.12
C PRO A 311 27.54 -5.08 -15.40
N LEU A 312 26.63 -6.01 -15.08
CA LEU A 312 25.38 -5.72 -14.38
C LEU A 312 25.69 -5.38 -12.91
N ALA A 313 26.47 -6.22 -12.23
CA ALA A 313 26.91 -6.00 -10.86
C ALA A 313 27.79 -4.74 -10.76
N ALA A 314 28.73 -4.54 -11.69
CA ALA A 314 29.64 -3.39 -11.69
C ALA A 314 28.92 -2.05 -11.86
N THR A 315 27.79 -2.02 -12.56
CA THR A 315 26.96 -0.81 -12.75
C THR A 315 25.76 -0.75 -11.80
N SER A 316 25.56 -1.78 -10.96
CA SER A 316 24.37 -1.95 -10.13
C SER A 316 23.05 -1.88 -10.94
N ALA A 317 23.10 -2.29 -12.21
CA ALA A 317 21.95 -2.26 -13.09
C ALA A 317 21.08 -3.51 -12.90
N LEU A 318 19.78 -3.28 -12.75
CA LEU A 318 18.75 -4.31 -12.63
C LEU A 318 17.71 -4.10 -13.73
N PRO A 319 17.38 -5.14 -14.53
CA PRO A 319 16.18 -5.11 -15.32
C PRO A 319 14.94 -4.88 -14.45
N ALA A 320 13.88 -4.37 -15.06
CA ALA A 320 12.61 -4.20 -14.38
C ALA A 320 11.99 -5.56 -14.02
N ALA A 321 11.32 -5.64 -12.86
CA ALA A 321 10.58 -6.83 -12.40
C ALA A 321 11.43 -8.08 -12.06
N THR A 322 12.70 -7.92 -11.66
CA THR A 322 13.57 -9.05 -11.27
C THR A 322 13.23 -9.69 -9.92
N SER A 323 12.34 -9.10 -9.11
CA SER A 323 11.90 -9.71 -7.85
C SER A 323 11.22 -11.07 -8.03
N THR A 324 10.68 -11.36 -9.22
CA THR A 324 10.05 -12.66 -9.56
C THR A 324 11.03 -13.83 -9.58
N ILE A 325 12.34 -13.58 -9.46
CA ILE A 325 13.39 -14.60 -9.32
C ILE A 325 13.22 -15.38 -8.01
N ARG A 326 12.66 -14.75 -6.98
CA ARG A 326 12.63 -15.29 -5.62
C ARG A 326 11.36 -16.07 -5.34
N ASP A 327 11.51 -17.22 -4.69
CA ASP A 327 10.40 -18.07 -4.22
C ASP A 327 10.23 -17.93 -2.69
N MET A 328 9.13 -17.29 -2.27
CA MET A 328 8.79 -17.05 -0.87
C MET A 328 8.20 -18.26 -0.15
N THR A 329 8.02 -19.42 -0.81
CA THR A 329 7.55 -20.64 -0.13
C THR A 329 8.54 -21.12 0.94
N ALA A 330 9.82 -20.74 0.87
CA ALA A 330 10.84 -21.16 1.83
C ALA A 330 10.80 -20.40 3.17
N VAL A 331 10.14 -19.23 3.24
CA VAL A 331 10.25 -18.30 4.38
C VAL A 331 8.99 -18.23 5.27
N ARG A 332 7.96 -19.03 4.97
CA ARG A 332 6.69 -19.05 5.70
C ARG A 332 6.27 -20.48 6.07
N MET A 333 5.56 -20.62 7.18
CA MET A 333 5.01 -21.90 7.66
C MET A 333 3.52 -22.07 7.34
N GLU A 334 2.82 -20.97 7.09
CA GLU A 334 1.39 -20.95 6.87
C GLU A 334 1.07 -20.14 5.61
N VAL A 335 -0.08 -20.44 5.01
CA VAL A 335 -0.56 -19.78 3.80
C VAL A 335 -2.09 -19.68 3.85
N PRO A 336 -2.70 -18.62 3.29
CA PRO A 336 -4.15 -18.55 3.17
C PRO A 336 -4.69 -19.60 2.19
N GLU A 337 -5.76 -20.29 2.59
CA GLU A 337 -6.60 -21.15 1.75
C GLU A 337 -7.91 -20.42 1.43
N PHE A 338 -8.31 -20.46 0.16
CA PHE A 338 -9.56 -19.84 -0.32
C PHE A 338 -10.72 -20.85 -0.29
N VAL A 339 -11.84 -20.45 0.32
CA VAL A 339 -13.09 -21.21 0.44
C VAL A 339 -14.16 -20.52 -0.41
N PRO A 340 -14.39 -20.94 -1.67
CA PRO A 340 -15.23 -20.22 -2.63
C PRO A 340 -16.68 -20.04 -2.18
N ALA A 341 -17.24 -21.03 -1.48
CA ALA A 341 -18.64 -21.04 -1.05
C ALA A 341 -18.99 -19.90 -0.08
N ASN A 342 -18.01 -19.37 0.64
CA ASN A 342 -18.19 -18.29 1.60
C ASN A 342 -17.91 -16.90 1.00
N CYS A 343 -17.39 -16.84 -0.23
CA CYS A 343 -16.92 -15.59 -0.80
C CYS A 343 -18.08 -14.68 -1.23
N THR A 344 -18.09 -13.45 -0.74
CA THR A 344 -19.10 -12.42 -1.10
C THR A 344 -18.67 -11.53 -2.26
N GLY A 345 -17.41 -11.62 -2.71
CA GLY A 345 -16.86 -10.75 -3.75
C GLY A 345 -16.55 -9.32 -3.28
N CYS A 346 -16.27 -9.10 -1.99
CA CYS A 346 -16.06 -7.78 -1.39
C CYS A 346 -14.74 -7.08 -1.79
N GLY A 347 -13.73 -7.86 -2.20
CA GLY A 347 -12.44 -7.37 -2.68
C GLY A 347 -11.45 -6.81 -1.64
N GLN A 348 -11.75 -6.97 -0.35
CA GLN A 348 -10.86 -6.49 0.72
C GLN A 348 -9.50 -7.22 0.72
N CYS A 349 -9.49 -8.52 0.44
CA CYS A 349 -8.28 -9.36 0.47
C CYS A 349 -7.23 -8.96 -0.58
N TRP A 350 -7.62 -8.77 -1.84
CA TRP A 350 -6.68 -8.37 -2.89
C TRP A 350 -6.28 -6.90 -2.80
N THR A 351 -7.15 -6.05 -2.25
CA THR A 351 -6.87 -4.61 -2.05
C THR A 351 -5.81 -4.36 -0.99
N GLN A 352 -5.79 -5.18 0.07
CA GLN A 352 -4.90 -4.99 1.22
C GLN A 352 -3.60 -5.81 1.13
N CYS A 353 -3.45 -6.65 0.09
CA CYS A 353 -2.29 -7.52 -0.05
C CYS A 353 -1.04 -6.70 -0.43
N PRO A 354 0.01 -6.66 0.42
CA PRO A 354 1.22 -5.90 0.10
C PRO A 354 2.04 -6.54 -1.02
N ASP A 355 2.02 -7.87 -1.15
CA ASP A 355 2.94 -8.60 -2.05
C ASP A 355 2.34 -9.00 -3.40
N THR A 356 1.16 -8.47 -3.76
CA THR A 356 0.44 -8.84 -5.00
C THR A 356 0.26 -10.35 -5.15
N ALA A 357 0.01 -11.02 -4.02
CA ALA A 357 0.04 -12.46 -3.92
C ALA A 357 -1.34 -13.12 -3.98
N ILE A 358 -2.44 -12.35 -4.02
CA ILE A 358 -3.80 -12.91 -3.97
C ILE A 358 -4.76 -12.14 -4.93
N PRO A 359 -4.51 -12.15 -6.26
CA PRO A 359 -5.38 -11.47 -7.20
C PRO A 359 -6.78 -12.08 -7.27
N GLY A 360 -7.77 -11.24 -7.57
CA GLY A 360 -9.11 -11.64 -8.02
C GLY A 360 -9.26 -11.44 -9.52
N VAL A 361 -9.88 -12.39 -10.23
CA VAL A 361 -10.25 -12.26 -11.66
C VAL A 361 -11.64 -12.81 -11.88
N VAL A 362 -12.44 -12.12 -12.70
CA VAL A 362 -13.81 -12.51 -13.03
C VAL A 362 -13.89 -12.88 -14.51
N ASN A 363 -14.33 -14.11 -14.79
CA ASN A 363 -14.47 -14.62 -16.16
C ASN A 363 -15.83 -15.28 -16.38
N GLN A 364 -16.32 -15.23 -17.61
CA GLN A 364 -17.50 -15.96 -18.02
C GLN A 364 -17.25 -17.47 -18.04
N ILE A 365 -18.32 -18.26 -17.92
CA ILE A 365 -18.23 -19.72 -17.87
C ILE A 365 -17.52 -20.30 -19.10
N ASP A 366 -17.79 -19.78 -20.29
CA ASP A 366 -17.12 -20.22 -21.52
C ASP A 366 -15.64 -19.82 -21.58
N GLU A 367 -15.26 -18.68 -21.01
CA GLU A 367 -13.85 -18.29 -20.86
C GLU A 367 -13.10 -19.21 -19.90
N VAL A 368 -13.72 -19.56 -18.76
CA VAL A 368 -13.18 -20.52 -17.80
C VAL A 368 -12.98 -21.89 -18.45
N LEU A 369 -13.96 -22.39 -19.21
CA LEU A 369 -13.86 -23.65 -19.92
C LEU A 369 -12.78 -23.62 -21.02
N GLN A 370 -12.64 -22.50 -21.75
CA GLN A 370 -11.57 -22.33 -22.74
C GLN A 370 -10.18 -22.31 -22.09
N ALA A 371 -10.04 -21.61 -20.97
CA ALA A 371 -8.80 -21.58 -20.19
C ALA A 371 -8.45 -22.99 -19.67
N ALA A 372 -9.44 -23.74 -19.18
CA ALA A 372 -9.25 -25.12 -18.74
C ALA A 372 -8.82 -26.06 -19.88
N ILE A 373 -9.41 -25.90 -21.06
CA ILE A 373 -8.99 -26.63 -22.26
C ILE A 373 -7.55 -26.27 -22.64
N GLY A 374 -7.19 -24.98 -22.65
CA GLY A 374 -5.84 -24.52 -22.96
C GLY A 374 -4.80 -25.06 -21.97
N PHE A 375 -5.11 -25.01 -20.68
CA PHE A 375 -4.28 -25.53 -19.60
C PHE A 375 -4.10 -27.05 -19.69
N ALA A 376 -5.20 -27.80 -19.90
CA ALA A 376 -5.19 -29.26 -19.99
C ALA A 376 -4.51 -29.78 -21.25
N ALA A 377 -4.53 -29.01 -22.35
CA ALA A 377 -3.91 -29.42 -23.60
C ALA A 377 -2.38 -29.54 -23.52
N ASN A 378 -1.73 -28.79 -22.60
CA ASN A 378 -0.28 -28.80 -22.38
C ASN A 378 0.57 -28.75 -23.68
N GLY A 379 0.17 -27.88 -24.62
CA GLY A 379 0.81 -27.73 -25.94
C GLY A 379 0.24 -28.61 -27.07
N GLY A 380 -0.70 -29.51 -26.80
CA GLY A 380 -1.51 -30.23 -27.79
C GLY A 380 -2.79 -29.50 -28.20
N SER A 381 -3.73 -30.21 -28.84
CA SER A 381 -5.10 -29.70 -29.09
C SER A 381 -6.17 -30.66 -28.58
N LEU A 382 -7.20 -30.09 -27.96
CA LEU A 382 -8.42 -30.78 -27.51
C LEU A 382 -9.60 -30.26 -28.34
N ASP A 383 -9.56 -30.51 -29.65
CA ASP A 383 -10.47 -29.90 -30.62
C ASP A 383 -11.93 -30.31 -30.40
N ARG A 384 -12.18 -31.54 -29.95
CA ARG A 384 -13.56 -32.01 -29.70
C ARG A 384 -14.17 -31.29 -28.51
N MET A 385 -13.37 -31.07 -27.46
CA MET A 385 -13.78 -30.24 -26.34
C MET A 385 -14.07 -28.80 -26.77
N ARG A 386 -13.19 -28.19 -27.60
CA ARG A 386 -13.41 -26.82 -28.14
C ARG A 386 -14.74 -26.68 -28.87
N GLN A 387 -15.16 -27.70 -29.63
CA GLN A 387 -16.42 -27.69 -30.38
C GLN A 387 -17.67 -27.63 -29.49
N ILE A 388 -17.61 -28.17 -28.28
CA ILE A 388 -18.78 -28.27 -27.39
C ILE A 388 -18.82 -27.21 -26.27
N VAL A 389 -17.79 -26.36 -26.15
CA VAL A 389 -17.67 -25.34 -25.07
C VAL A 389 -18.94 -24.50 -24.90
N LYS A 390 -19.55 -24.04 -25.99
CA LYS A 390 -20.76 -23.21 -25.92
C LYS A 390 -21.95 -23.97 -25.34
N HIS A 391 -22.11 -25.25 -25.72
CA HIS A 391 -23.17 -26.10 -25.18
C HIS A 391 -22.93 -26.41 -23.70
N LEU A 392 -21.68 -26.72 -23.34
CA LEU A 392 -21.27 -26.96 -21.96
C LEU A 392 -21.52 -25.72 -21.08
N ALA A 393 -21.11 -24.54 -21.54
CA ALA A 393 -21.31 -23.29 -20.81
C ALA A 393 -22.81 -22.95 -20.62
N SER A 394 -23.64 -23.21 -21.63
CA SER A 394 -25.09 -23.01 -21.53
C SER A 394 -25.73 -23.96 -20.52
N GLU A 395 -25.33 -25.23 -20.53
CA GLU A 395 -25.85 -26.24 -19.61
C GLU A 395 -25.37 -25.98 -18.17
N SER A 396 -24.10 -25.60 -17.97
CA SER A 396 -23.59 -25.18 -16.66
C SER A 396 -24.39 -24.01 -16.09
N ARG A 397 -24.68 -22.97 -16.90
CA ARG A 397 -25.54 -21.84 -16.48
C ARG A 397 -26.93 -22.29 -16.04
N ARG A 398 -27.52 -23.25 -16.77
CA ARG A 398 -28.83 -23.82 -16.44
C ARG A 398 -28.80 -24.50 -15.07
N LEU A 399 -27.83 -25.39 -14.85
CA LEU A 399 -27.65 -26.09 -13.57
C LEU A 399 -27.44 -25.10 -12.41
N MET A 400 -26.59 -24.09 -12.59
CA MET A 400 -26.32 -23.07 -11.55
C MET A 400 -27.52 -22.19 -11.15
N ARG A 401 -28.60 -22.20 -11.94
CA ARG A 401 -29.88 -21.55 -11.59
C ARG A 401 -30.87 -22.50 -10.92
N GLU A 402 -30.86 -23.76 -11.34
CA GLU A 402 -31.83 -24.77 -10.88
C GLU A 402 -31.37 -25.49 -9.61
N THR A 403 -30.07 -25.59 -9.36
CA THR A 403 -29.48 -26.30 -8.21
C THR A 403 -28.65 -25.35 -7.34
N PRO A 404 -28.57 -25.59 -6.02
CA PRO A 404 -27.62 -24.90 -5.15
C PRO A 404 -26.20 -25.03 -5.69
N PHE A 405 -25.45 -23.92 -5.70
CA PHE A 405 -24.07 -23.91 -6.16
C PHE A 405 -23.15 -24.42 -5.05
N THR A 406 -22.41 -25.49 -5.33
CA THR A 406 -21.36 -26.04 -4.47
C THR A 406 -19.97 -25.64 -5.00
N THR A 407 -19.56 -26.25 -6.11
CA THR A 407 -18.32 -25.94 -6.83
C THR A 407 -18.58 -25.91 -8.33
N PHE A 408 -17.78 -25.14 -9.07
CA PHE A 408 -17.89 -25.14 -10.53
C PHE A 408 -17.45 -26.47 -11.15
N GLY A 409 -16.50 -27.19 -10.55
CA GLY A 409 -16.07 -28.50 -11.03
C GLY A 409 -17.20 -29.53 -11.08
N GLU A 410 -18.02 -29.60 -10.02
CA GLU A 410 -19.20 -30.48 -9.98
C GLU A 410 -20.26 -30.07 -11.00
N VAL A 411 -20.52 -28.77 -11.12
CA VAL A 411 -21.45 -28.21 -12.12
C VAL A 411 -20.99 -28.54 -13.54
N ALA A 412 -19.70 -28.39 -13.82
CA ALA A 412 -19.12 -28.64 -15.14
C ALA A 412 -19.15 -30.14 -15.49
N ALA A 413 -18.90 -31.02 -14.51
CA ALA A 413 -19.03 -32.48 -14.69
C ALA A 413 -20.47 -32.89 -15.01
N ALA A 414 -21.46 -32.41 -14.24
CA ALA A 414 -22.87 -32.68 -14.51
C ALA A 414 -23.33 -32.11 -15.86
N ALA A 415 -22.88 -30.90 -16.20
CA ALA A 415 -23.16 -30.28 -17.50
C ALA A 415 -22.57 -31.09 -18.65
N TYR A 416 -21.35 -31.62 -18.49
CA TYR A 416 -20.70 -32.45 -19.47
C TYR A 416 -21.48 -33.73 -19.72
N THR A 417 -21.89 -34.46 -18.67
CA THR A 417 -22.73 -35.66 -18.81
C THR A 417 -24.00 -35.36 -19.60
N ASN A 418 -24.74 -34.30 -19.23
CA ASN A 418 -25.97 -33.90 -19.92
C ASN A 418 -25.73 -33.55 -21.40
N VAL A 419 -24.66 -32.81 -21.71
CA VAL A 419 -24.33 -32.41 -23.09
C VAL A 419 -23.91 -33.61 -23.91
N ALA A 420 -23.00 -34.43 -23.38
CA ALA A 420 -22.44 -35.56 -24.09
C ALA A 420 -23.49 -36.66 -24.35
N ASP A 421 -24.48 -36.83 -23.46
CA ASP A 421 -25.61 -37.75 -23.66
C ASP A 421 -26.59 -37.21 -24.71
N LYS A 422 -26.87 -35.90 -24.69
CA LYS A 422 -27.72 -35.24 -25.71
C LYS A 422 -27.11 -35.26 -27.11
N LEU A 423 -25.77 -35.27 -27.23
CA LEU A 423 -25.07 -35.32 -28.52
C LEU A 423 -25.22 -36.68 -29.24
N GLY A 424 -25.54 -37.76 -28.50
CA GLY A 424 -25.84 -39.07 -29.08
C GLY A 424 -24.74 -39.65 -29.99
N TYR A 425 -23.46 -39.37 -29.67
CA TYR A 425 -22.34 -39.84 -30.47
C TYR A 425 -22.14 -41.36 -30.37
N GLU A 426 -21.70 -41.97 -31.49
CA GLU A 426 -21.27 -43.37 -31.53
C GLU A 426 -20.22 -43.68 -30.45
N PRO A 427 -20.17 -44.91 -29.90
CA PRO A 427 -19.34 -45.26 -28.75
C PRO A 427 -17.86 -44.85 -28.86
N GLU A 428 -17.26 -45.01 -30.04
CA GLU A 428 -15.86 -44.61 -30.29
C GLU A 428 -15.66 -43.09 -30.20
N ARG A 429 -16.59 -42.31 -30.76
CA ARG A 429 -16.53 -40.84 -30.73
C ARG A 429 -16.84 -40.31 -29.33
N ARG A 430 -17.72 -40.98 -28.59
CA ARG A 430 -17.97 -40.68 -27.17
C ARG A 430 -16.73 -40.94 -26.32
N ALA A 431 -16.09 -42.10 -26.47
CA ALA A 431 -14.87 -42.43 -25.73
C ALA A 431 -13.72 -41.44 -26.01
N ALA A 432 -13.57 -40.97 -27.26
CA ALA A 432 -12.59 -39.95 -27.60
C ALA A 432 -12.88 -38.58 -26.94
N LEU A 433 -14.16 -38.19 -26.85
CA LEU A 433 -14.56 -36.97 -26.15
C LEU A 433 -14.33 -37.09 -24.63
N ASP A 434 -14.68 -38.24 -24.04
CA ASP A 434 -14.44 -38.52 -22.61
C ASP A 434 -12.95 -38.49 -22.25
N ALA A 435 -12.09 -38.98 -23.15
CA ALA A 435 -10.64 -38.91 -23.00
C ALA A 435 -10.10 -37.47 -23.03
N GLU A 436 -10.67 -36.59 -23.88
CA GLU A 436 -10.32 -35.16 -23.90
C GLU A 436 -10.92 -34.40 -22.69
N TRP A 437 -12.07 -34.83 -22.17
CA TRP A 437 -12.73 -34.21 -21.01
C TRP A 437 -12.01 -34.51 -19.69
N ALA A 438 -11.50 -35.72 -19.50
CA ALA A 438 -10.87 -36.14 -18.25
C ALA A 438 -9.80 -35.16 -17.70
N PRO A 439 -8.81 -34.69 -18.49
CA PRO A 439 -7.83 -33.72 -18.00
C PRO A 439 -8.43 -32.32 -17.78
N VAL A 440 -9.46 -31.92 -18.53
CA VAL A 440 -10.18 -30.65 -18.33
C VAL A 440 -10.97 -30.69 -17.01
N GLN A 441 -11.67 -31.80 -16.74
CA GLN A 441 -12.39 -32.02 -15.49
C GLN A 441 -11.46 -31.98 -14.29
N ALA A 442 -10.30 -32.62 -14.37
CA ALA A 442 -9.31 -32.61 -13.30
C ALA A 442 -8.84 -31.19 -12.98
N ALA A 443 -8.58 -30.36 -14.01
CA ALA A 443 -8.21 -28.96 -13.83
C ALA A 443 -9.33 -28.14 -13.17
N LEU A 444 -10.59 -28.34 -13.58
CA LEU A 444 -11.75 -27.61 -13.03
C LEU A 444 -12.14 -28.05 -11.62
N ALA A 445 -11.92 -29.31 -11.26
CA ALA A 445 -12.28 -29.85 -9.95
C ALA A 445 -11.44 -29.24 -8.81
N GLU A 446 -10.19 -28.89 -9.10
CA GLU A 446 -9.25 -28.39 -8.09
C GLU A 446 -9.08 -26.86 -8.10
N PHE A 447 -9.55 -26.19 -9.16
CA PHE A 447 -9.44 -24.75 -9.30
C PHE A 447 -10.60 -24.02 -8.60
N PRO A 448 -10.33 -23.17 -7.59
CA PRO A 448 -11.38 -22.58 -6.77
C PRO A 448 -12.09 -21.43 -7.49
N LEU A 449 -13.40 -21.59 -7.74
CA LEU A 449 -14.26 -20.61 -8.39
C LEU A 449 -15.49 -20.31 -7.53
N ALA A 450 -15.74 -19.04 -7.27
CA ALA A 450 -16.87 -18.57 -6.48
C ALA A 450 -17.97 -17.97 -7.38
N LYS A 451 -19.21 -18.36 -7.11
CA LYS A 451 -20.41 -17.67 -7.58
C LYS A 451 -20.76 -16.60 -6.55
N THR A 452 -20.75 -15.34 -6.94
CA THR A 452 -20.97 -14.21 -6.02
C THR A 452 -22.05 -13.27 -6.54
N ALA A 453 -22.73 -12.55 -5.64
CA ALA A 453 -23.78 -11.60 -6.02
C ALA A 453 -23.29 -10.48 -6.98
N PRO A 454 -22.12 -9.82 -6.76
CA PRO A 454 -21.65 -8.73 -7.63
C PRO A 454 -21.31 -9.17 -9.05
N PHE A 455 -20.75 -10.37 -9.20
CA PHE A 455 -20.14 -10.81 -10.46
C PHE A 455 -20.99 -11.82 -11.21
N PHE A 456 -21.83 -12.59 -10.52
CA PHE A 456 -22.72 -13.56 -11.14
C PHE A 456 -24.17 -13.10 -11.11
N ASP A 457 -24.79 -12.98 -9.93
CA ASP A 457 -26.25 -12.82 -9.82
C ASP A 457 -26.73 -11.46 -10.35
N ALA A 458 -26.03 -10.37 -10.04
CA ALA A 458 -26.41 -9.02 -10.49
C ALA A 458 -26.18 -8.78 -12.00
N PRO A 459 -25.11 -9.28 -12.64
CA PRO A 459 -25.01 -9.27 -14.09
C PRO A 459 -26.08 -10.17 -14.74
N GLU A 460 -26.24 -11.42 -14.27
CA GLU A 460 -27.19 -12.38 -14.83
C GLU A 460 -28.65 -11.88 -14.77
N SER A 461 -29.03 -11.15 -13.71
CA SER A 461 -30.36 -10.53 -13.59
C SER A 461 -30.58 -9.38 -14.58
N ARG A 462 -29.54 -8.61 -14.92
CA ARG A 462 -29.59 -7.52 -15.91
C ARG A 462 -29.55 -8.03 -17.34
N ALA A 463 -28.72 -9.02 -17.63
CA ALA A 463 -28.60 -9.64 -18.93
C ALA A 463 -28.28 -11.15 -18.78
N LYS A 464 -29.20 -12.00 -19.23
CA LYS A 464 -29.02 -13.47 -19.18
C LYS A 464 -27.74 -13.90 -19.90
N GLY A 465 -26.96 -14.76 -19.26
CA GLY A 465 -25.68 -15.26 -19.77
C GLY A 465 -24.48 -14.35 -19.47
N SER A 466 -24.68 -13.21 -18.81
CA SER A 466 -23.61 -12.26 -18.49
C SER A 466 -22.97 -12.46 -17.11
N GLY A 467 -23.45 -13.42 -16.31
CA GLY A 467 -22.82 -13.77 -15.03
C GLY A 467 -21.41 -14.35 -15.20
N GLY A 468 -20.48 -13.85 -14.38
CA GLY A 468 -19.08 -14.30 -14.30
C GLY A 468 -18.76 -14.98 -12.97
N LEU A 469 -17.80 -15.89 -13.00
CA LEU A 469 -17.25 -16.57 -11.81
C LEU A 469 -16.00 -15.85 -11.33
N LEU A 470 -15.90 -15.65 -10.02
CA LEU A 470 -14.73 -15.05 -9.38
C LEU A 470 -13.72 -16.14 -9.03
N SER A 471 -12.49 -15.99 -9.52
CA SER A 471 -11.34 -16.77 -9.04
C SER A 471 -10.53 -15.91 -8.08
N ILE A 472 -10.12 -16.51 -6.96
CA ILE A 472 -9.08 -15.97 -6.08
C ILE A 472 -8.02 -17.05 -5.96
N THR A 473 -6.77 -16.72 -6.27
CA THR A 473 -5.66 -17.68 -6.21
C THR A 473 -4.48 -17.06 -5.51
N VAL A 474 -3.86 -17.82 -4.61
CA VAL A 474 -2.63 -17.39 -3.94
C VAL A 474 -1.45 -17.71 -4.84
N ASN A 475 -0.67 -16.71 -5.22
CA ASN A 475 0.64 -16.90 -5.83
C ASN A 475 1.60 -17.42 -4.75
N PRO A 476 2.02 -18.70 -4.82
CA PRO A 476 2.87 -19.27 -3.79
C PRO A 476 4.27 -18.65 -3.78
N GLU A 477 4.76 -18.13 -4.90
CA GLU A 477 6.12 -17.60 -5.04
C GLU A 477 6.27 -16.23 -4.37
N THR A 478 5.18 -15.47 -4.22
CA THR A 478 5.22 -14.08 -3.70
C THR A 478 4.55 -13.90 -2.34
N CYS A 479 3.62 -14.77 -1.97
CA CYS A 479 2.96 -14.71 -0.67
C CYS A 479 3.99 -14.76 0.48
N LYS A 480 3.82 -13.97 1.54
CA LYS A 480 4.70 -14.06 2.72
C LYS A 480 4.02 -14.65 3.96
N GLY A 481 2.73 -14.97 3.88
CA GLY A 481 1.98 -15.51 5.02
C GLY A 481 1.65 -14.47 6.10
N CYS A 482 1.50 -13.18 5.74
CA CYS A 482 1.15 -12.12 6.69
C CYS A 482 -0.31 -12.17 7.19
N ASN A 483 -1.17 -13.00 6.59
CA ASN A 483 -2.58 -13.17 6.94
C ASN A 483 -3.47 -11.91 6.95
N ILE A 484 -3.01 -10.75 6.46
CA ILE A 484 -3.87 -9.58 6.23
C ILE A 484 -5.15 -9.95 5.47
N CYS A 485 -5.01 -10.75 4.40
CA CYS A 485 -6.15 -11.17 3.59
C CYS A 485 -7.18 -12.03 4.35
N VAL A 486 -6.74 -12.77 5.38
CA VAL A 486 -7.59 -13.56 6.27
C VAL A 486 -8.28 -12.62 7.27
N GLU A 487 -7.51 -11.74 7.91
CA GLU A 487 -8.01 -10.78 8.91
C GLU A 487 -9.08 -9.84 8.35
N VAL A 488 -8.90 -9.36 7.11
CA VAL A 488 -9.90 -8.50 6.45
C VAL A 488 -11.04 -9.28 5.80
N CYS A 489 -11.11 -10.62 5.93
CA CYS A 489 -12.20 -11.42 5.38
C CYS A 489 -13.33 -11.58 6.42
N PRO A 490 -14.48 -10.89 6.27
CA PRO A 490 -15.53 -10.93 7.29
C PRO A 490 -16.35 -12.23 7.28
N ASP A 491 -16.20 -13.06 6.25
CA ASP A 491 -17.08 -14.20 5.96
C ASP A 491 -16.35 -15.54 5.99
N ASP A 492 -15.10 -15.57 6.50
CA ASP A 492 -14.32 -16.81 6.62
C ASP A 492 -14.16 -17.55 5.27
N ALA A 493 -14.06 -16.76 4.19
CA ALA A 493 -13.75 -17.23 2.84
C ALA A 493 -12.24 -17.42 2.63
N LEU A 494 -11.41 -16.95 3.57
CA LEU A 494 -9.98 -17.17 3.60
C LEU A 494 -9.60 -17.68 4.98
N ARG A 495 -8.84 -18.77 5.05
CA ARG A 495 -8.42 -19.43 6.29
C ARG A 495 -6.93 -19.69 6.29
N THR A 496 -6.31 -19.63 7.44
CA THR A 496 -4.89 -19.96 7.58
C THR A 496 -4.71 -21.48 7.66
N VAL A 497 -3.83 -22.05 6.83
CA VAL A 497 -3.47 -23.47 6.86
C VAL A 497 -1.95 -23.66 6.94
N LYS A 498 -1.50 -24.77 7.55
CA LYS A 498 -0.08 -25.18 7.55
C LYS A 498 0.36 -25.45 6.12
N GLN A 499 1.51 -24.92 5.74
CA GLN A 499 2.12 -25.17 4.44
C GLN A 499 2.90 -26.48 4.47
N ASP A 500 2.58 -27.38 3.53
CA ASP A 500 3.37 -28.57 3.20
C ASP A 500 3.65 -28.65 1.68
N ALA A 501 4.33 -29.72 1.25
CA ALA A 501 4.67 -29.91 -0.16
C ALA A 501 3.42 -30.06 -1.05
N GLY A 502 2.35 -30.70 -0.56
CA GLY A 502 1.10 -30.88 -1.29
C GLY A 502 0.34 -29.57 -1.46
N VAL A 503 0.29 -28.74 -0.40
CA VAL A 503 -0.30 -27.40 -0.45
C VAL A 503 0.45 -26.52 -1.45
N VAL A 504 1.79 -26.51 -1.42
CA VAL A 504 2.59 -25.71 -2.37
C VAL A 504 2.36 -26.15 -3.81
N GLU A 505 2.31 -27.45 -4.07
CA GLU A 505 2.08 -27.96 -5.44
C GLU A 505 0.69 -27.62 -5.95
N ARG A 506 -0.34 -27.75 -5.09
CA ARG A 506 -1.71 -27.29 -5.39
C ARG A 506 -1.75 -25.80 -5.74
N LEU A 507 -1.07 -24.96 -4.95
CA LEU A 507 -1.02 -23.51 -5.20
C LEU A 507 -0.28 -23.17 -6.50
N ARG A 508 0.83 -23.85 -6.81
CA ARG A 508 1.56 -23.65 -8.08
C ARG A 508 0.70 -24.04 -9.28
N ARG A 509 0.00 -25.17 -9.20
CA ARG A 509 -0.93 -25.62 -10.24
C ARG A 509 -2.08 -24.61 -10.43
N ASN A 510 -2.70 -24.17 -9.34
CA ASN A 510 -3.77 -23.17 -9.40
C ASN A 510 -3.27 -21.83 -9.95
N TRP A 511 -2.07 -21.39 -9.57
CA TRP A 511 -1.47 -20.18 -10.10
C TRP A 511 -1.20 -20.28 -11.61
N HIS A 512 -0.69 -21.43 -12.08
CA HIS A 512 -0.50 -21.69 -13.50
C HIS A 512 -1.83 -21.68 -14.27
N PHE A 513 -2.90 -22.27 -13.71
CA PHE A 513 -4.25 -22.18 -14.30
C PHE A 513 -4.76 -20.74 -14.33
N TRP A 514 -4.58 -20.00 -13.23
CA TRP A 514 -4.97 -18.60 -13.14
C TRP A 514 -4.29 -17.74 -14.22
N GLN A 515 -3.03 -18.02 -14.56
CA GLN A 515 -2.32 -17.33 -15.64
C GLN A 515 -2.97 -17.55 -17.02
N HIS A 516 -3.64 -18.67 -17.26
CA HIS A 516 -4.33 -18.98 -18.52
C HIS A 516 -5.70 -18.30 -18.66
N LEU A 517 -6.31 -17.84 -17.55
CA LEU A 517 -7.56 -17.09 -17.60
C LEU A 517 -7.36 -15.75 -18.35
N PRO A 518 -8.35 -15.26 -19.11
CA PRO A 518 -8.25 -13.93 -19.71
C PRO A 518 -8.35 -12.82 -18.66
N GLU A 519 -8.11 -11.58 -19.10
CA GLU A 519 -8.37 -10.37 -18.31
C GLU A 519 -9.86 -10.25 -17.93
N THR A 520 -10.12 -9.60 -16.79
CA THR A 520 -11.50 -9.29 -16.39
C THR A 520 -12.12 -8.27 -17.36
N ASP A 521 -13.28 -8.61 -17.93
CA ASP A 521 -14.07 -7.73 -18.80
C ASP A 521 -14.55 -6.47 -18.03
N ASP A 522 -14.58 -5.33 -18.71
CA ASP A 522 -14.96 -4.02 -18.14
C ASP A 522 -16.35 -3.99 -17.50
N ARG A 523 -17.26 -4.88 -17.90
CA ARG A 523 -18.61 -4.98 -17.29
C ARG A 523 -18.58 -5.33 -15.80
N TYR A 524 -17.52 -5.98 -15.32
CA TYR A 524 -17.35 -6.34 -13.92
C TYR A 524 -16.55 -5.28 -13.14
N ILE A 525 -16.01 -4.28 -13.83
CA ILE A 525 -15.30 -3.15 -13.25
C ILE A 525 -16.32 -2.04 -12.97
N ASN A 526 -16.74 -1.92 -11.70
CA ASN A 526 -17.80 -0.99 -11.31
C ASN A 526 -17.28 0.45 -11.15
N ILE A 527 -16.80 1.05 -12.24
CA ILE A 527 -16.28 2.42 -12.29
C ILE A 527 -17.07 3.18 -13.35
N ALA A 528 -17.80 4.22 -12.95
CA ALA A 528 -18.59 5.04 -13.85
C ALA A 528 -17.71 6.07 -14.59
N SER A 529 -16.74 6.65 -13.88
CA SER A 529 -15.72 7.53 -14.47
C SER A 529 -14.41 7.35 -13.72
N LEU A 530 -13.38 6.87 -14.41
CA LEU A 530 -12.05 6.71 -13.82
C LEU A 530 -11.38 8.07 -13.60
N GLU A 531 -11.52 9.00 -14.55
CA GLU A 531 -10.90 10.33 -14.45
C GLU A 531 -11.46 11.16 -13.30
N GLU A 532 -12.77 11.01 -13.03
CA GLU A 532 -13.43 11.68 -11.90
C GLU A 532 -13.36 10.87 -10.58
N GLY A 533 -12.85 9.64 -10.63
CA GLY A 533 -12.75 8.76 -9.46
C GLY A 533 -14.11 8.28 -8.93
N ILE A 534 -15.09 8.06 -9.81
CA ILE A 534 -16.47 7.71 -9.46
C ILE A 534 -16.71 6.20 -9.63
N GLY A 535 -17.10 5.53 -8.55
CA GLY A 535 -17.47 4.12 -8.51
C GLY A 535 -16.76 3.34 -7.40
N THR A 536 -16.81 2.01 -7.49
CA THR A 536 -16.04 1.09 -6.63
C THR A 536 -14.60 0.99 -7.16
N LEU A 537 -13.78 2.00 -6.88
CA LEU A 537 -12.41 2.07 -7.41
C LEU A 537 -11.57 0.82 -7.16
N PRO A 538 -11.61 0.13 -6.00
CA PRO A 538 -10.86 -1.11 -5.80
C PRO A 538 -11.16 -2.23 -6.82
N SER A 539 -12.27 -2.16 -7.55
CA SER A 539 -12.56 -3.10 -8.66
C SER A 539 -11.55 -3.01 -9.81
N LEU A 540 -10.79 -1.92 -9.95
CA LEU A 540 -9.70 -1.81 -10.94
C LEU A 540 -8.62 -2.89 -10.75
N LEU A 541 -8.50 -3.44 -9.55
CA LEU A 541 -7.56 -4.51 -9.20
C LEU A 541 -8.00 -5.90 -9.72
N LEU A 542 -9.22 -6.04 -10.25
CA LEU A 542 -9.66 -7.25 -10.92
C LEU A 542 -9.00 -7.44 -12.29
N LYS A 543 -8.44 -6.37 -12.87
CA LYS A 543 -7.60 -6.48 -14.07
C LYS A 543 -6.19 -6.90 -13.68
N LYS A 544 -5.69 -7.99 -14.26
CA LYS A 544 -4.35 -8.53 -13.99
C LYS A 544 -3.28 -7.50 -14.31
N ALA A 545 -3.42 -6.77 -15.42
CA ALA A 545 -2.49 -5.69 -15.79
C ALA A 545 -2.35 -4.61 -14.72
N ASN A 546 -3.44 -4.23 -14.05
CA ASN A 546 -3.41 -3.23 -12.97
C ASN A 546 -2.89 -3.82 -11.66
N TYR A 547 -3.32 -5.04 -11.33
CA TYR A 547 -2.86 -5.72 -10.13
C TYR A 547 -1.36 -6.04 -10.16
N LEU A 548 -0.82 -6.37 -11.35
CA LEU A 548 0.59 -6.69 -11.56
C LEU A 548 1.41 -5.48 -12.04
N SER A 549 0.92 -4.27 -11.81
CA SER A 549 1.67 -3.01 -12.04
C SER A 549 2.81 -2.79 -11.03
N MET A 550 2.82 -3.59 -9.96
CA MET A 550 3.91 -3.80 -9.03
C MET A 550 3.93 -5.31 -8.72
N LEU A 551 5.11 -5.90 -8.51
CA LEU A 551 5.23 -7.33 -8.29
C LEU A 551 5.68 -7.66 -6.85
N GLY A 552 5.43 -8.90 -6.42
CA GLY A 552 5.99 -9.47 -5.19
C GLY A 552 7.38 -10.08 -5.40
N GLY A 553 7.86 -10.81 -4.38
CA GLY A 553 9.18 -11.47 -4.40
C GLY A 553 10.35 -10.61 -3.91
N ASP A 554 10.09 -9.36 -3.53
CA ASP A 554 11.06 -8.44 -2.91
C ASP A 554 11.12 -8.56 -1.38
N GLY A 555 11.96 -7.71 -0.78
CA GLY A 555 12.32 -7.77 0.62
C GLY A 555 11.48 -7.01 1.64
N ALA A 556 10.28 -6.56 1.28
CA ALA A 556 9.42 -5.87 2.24
C ALA A 556 9.03 -6.80 3.40
N CYS A 557 8.79 -6.25 4.59
CA CYS A 557 8.31 -7.02 5.73
C CYS A 557 6.93 -7.65 5.45
N MET A 558 6.60 -8.73 6.15
CA MET A 558 5.23 -9.24 6.21
C MET A 558 4.29 -8.12 6.71
N GLY A 559 3.21 -7.87 5.98
CA GLY A 559 2.23 -6.84 6.35
C GLY A 559 2.67 -5.39 6.12
N CYS A 560 3.66 -5.15 5.24
CA CYS A 560 4.20 -3.81 5.00
C CYS A 560 3.17 -2.82 4.42
N GLY A 561 2.78 -1.80 5.21
CA GLY A 561 1.86 -0.75 4.78
C GLY A 561 2.38 0.12 3.62
N GLU A 562 3.70 0.36 3.55
CA GLU A 562 4.31 1.10 2.43
C GLU A 562 4.00 0.44 1.08
N LYS A 563 4.06 -0.89 1.06
CA LYS A 563 3.94 -1.68 -0.16
C LYS A 563 2.50 -1.78 -0.64
N THR A 564 1.55 -1.99 0.27
CA THR A 564 0.12 -1.91 -0.04
C THR A 564 -0.22 -0.56 -0.66
N ILE A 565 0.29 0.54 -0.09
CA ILE A 565 0.04 1.89 -0.61
C ILE A 565 0.66 2.10 -1.99
N LEU A 566 1.93 1.73 -2.20
CA LEU A 566 2.57 1.90 -3.52
C LEU A 566 1.93 1.03 -4.59
N HIS A 567 1.50 -0.19 -4.24
CA HIS A 567 0.74 -1.05 -5.13
C HIS A 567 -0.54 -0.35 -5.60
N LEU A 568 -1.35 0.21 -4.68
CA LEU A 568 -2.57 0.94 -5.03
C LEU A 568 -2.28 2.18 -5.91
N VAL A 569 -1.22 2.94 -5.60
CA VAL A 569 -0.81 4.11 -6.40
C VAL A 569 -0.45 3.71 -7.83
N LEU A 570 0.36 2.67 -8.00
CA LEU A 570 0.80 2.18 -9.30
C LEU A 570 -0.35 1.51 -10.08
N SER A 571 -1.26 0.82 -9.40
CA SER A 571 -2.47 0.25 -10.01
C SER A 571 -3.39 1.34 -10.56
N ALA A 572 -3.63 2.42 -9.80
CA ALA A 572 -4.42 3.56 -10.26
C ALA A 572 -3.76 4.26 -11.46
N LEU A 573 -2.45 4.48 -11.39
CA LEU A 573 -1.67 5.05 -12.47
C LEU A 573 -1.79 4.19 -13.75
N ASN A 574 -1.59 2.88 -13.64
CA ASN A 574 -1.63 1.99 -14.78
C ASN A 574 -3.03 1.96 -15.42
N ALA A 575 -4.09 1.92 -14.59
CA ALA A 575 -5.47 1.99 -15.04
C ALA A 575 -5.75 3.27 -15.83
N LEU A 576 -5.15 4.40 -15.44
CA LEU A 576 -5.30 5.69 -16.11
C LEU A 576 -4.48 5.78 -17.41
N MET A 577 -3.23 5.30 -17.39
CA MET A 577 -2.29 5.52 -18.50
C MET A 577 -2.46 4.53 -19.66
N GLN A 578 -2.75 3.25 -19.40
CA GLN A 578 -2.78 2.24 -20.46
C GLN A 578 -3.83 2.54 -21.55
N PRO A 579 -5.10 2.90 -21.21
CA PRO A 579 -6.09 3.24 -22.24
C PRO A 579 -5.67 4.44 -23.10
N ARG A 580 -5.01 5.44 -22.51
CA ARG A 580 -4.51 6.62 -23.23
C ARG A 580 -3.42 6.25 -24.23
N VAL A 581 -2.51 5.34 -23.85
CA VAL A 581 -1.48 4.82 -24.75
C VAL A 581 -2.11 4.05 -25.91
N THR A 582 -3.08 3.17 -25.65
CA THR A 582 -3.78 2.42 -26.69
C THR A 582 -4.45 3.36 -27.70
N ALA A 583 -5.24 4.32 -27.22
CA ALA A 583 -5.90 5.30 -28.09
C ALA A 583 -4.90 6.15 -28.89
N HIS A 584 -3.76 6.51 -28.29
CA HIS A 584 -2.71 7.22 -29.00
C HIS A 584 -2.06 6.38 -30.11
N VAL A 585 -1.77 5.11 -29.85
CA VAL A 585 -1.22 4.20 -30.87
C VAL A 585 -2.19 4.06 -32.05
N GLU A 586 -3.49 3.92 -31.78
CA GLU A 586 -4.53 3.90 -32.82
C GLU A 586 -4.57 5.21 -33.62
N ARG A 587 -4.44 6.36 -32.96
CA ARG A 587 -4.32 7.67 -33.63
C ARG A 587 -3.09 7.75 -34.52
N LEU A 588 -1.94 7.25 -34.07
CA LEU A 588 -0.71 7.19 -34.87
C LEU A 588 -0.88 6.31 -36.10
N ASP A 589 -1.49 5.13 -35.95
CA ASP A 589 -1.79 4.23 -37.06
C ASP A 589 -2.72 4.91 -38.09
N GLY A 590 -3.75 5.62 -37.63
CA GLY A 590 -4.64 6.40 -38.49
C GLY A 590 -3.96 7.58 -39.18
N LEU A 591 -3.01 8.26 -38.54
CA LEU A 591 -2.22 9.33 -39.17
C LEU A 591 -1.28 8.77 -40.24
N ILE A 592 -0.57 7.69 -39.93
CA ILE A 592 0.34 7.01 -40.86
C ILE A 592 -0.41 6.56 -42.12
N ALA A 593 -1.57 5.91 -41.95
CA ALA A 593 -2.38 5.43 -43.07
C ALA A 593 -2.86 6.57 -43.98
N ARG A 594 -3.34 7.68 -43.39
CA ARG A 594 -3.83 8.84 -44.16
C ARG A 594 -2.70 9.58 -44.89
N LEU A 595 -1.52 9.70 -44.27
CA LEU A 595 -0.36 10.30 -44.92
C LEU A 595 0.16 9.42 -46.07
N ASP A 596 0.18 8.10 -45.89
CA ASP A 596 0.57 7.14 -46.94
C ASP A 596 -0.37 7.25 -48.15
N ASP A 597 -1.69 7.29 -47.90
CA ASP A 597 -2.69 7.47 -48.96
C ASP A 597 -2.55 8.82 -49.68
N ARG A 598 -2.28 9.92 -48.96
CA ARG A 598 -2.00 11.22 -49.59
C ARG A 598 -0.75 11.16 -50.47
N ALA A 599 0.34 10.59 -49.98
CA ALA A 599 1.56 10.43 -50.77
C ALA A 599 1.30 9.61 -52.05
N ARG A 600 0.57 8.49 -51.94
CA ARG A 600 0.15 7.68 -53.09
C ARG A 600 -0.68 8.47 -54.09
N ARG A 601 -1.63 9.30 -53.62
CA ARG A 601 -2.45 10.16 -54.51
C ARG A 601 -1.61 11.19 -55.26
N ILE A 602 -0.62 11.80 -54.61
CA ILE A 602 0.31 12.73 -55.27
C ILE A 602 1.10 11.99 -56.35
N LEU A 603 1.66 10.82 -56.02
CA LEU A 603 2.41 9.98 -56.97
C LEU A 603 1.52 9.53 -58.16
N ALA A 604 0.27 9.13 -57.88
CA ALA A 604 -0.68 8.69 -58.91
C ALA A 604 -1.16 9.84 -59.82
N SER A 605 -1.19 11.08 -59.32
CA SER A 605 -1.64 12.25 -60.10
C SER A 605 -0.72 12.61 -61.29
N GLU A 606 0.54 12.18 -61.27
CA GLU A 606 1.53 12.42 -62.33
C GLU A 606 2.16 11.12 -62.86
N ALA A 607 1.68 9.95 -62.40
CA ALA A 607 2.11 8.68 -62.93
C ALA A 607 1.60 8.50 -64.36
N ASP A 608 2.51 8.42 -65.32
CA ASP A 608 2.20 7.97 -66.67
C ASP A 608 1.85 6.46 -66.62
N LEU A 609 0.56 6.16 -66.49
CA LEU A 609 0.01 4.81 -66.38
C LEU A 609 0.38 3.92 -67.60
N THR A 610 0.81 4.52 -68.72
CA THR A 610 1.27 3.75 -69.89
C THR A 610 2.67 3.15 -69.70
N ARG A 611 3.50 3.68 -68.81
CA ARG A 611 4.82 3.11 -68.44
C ARG A 611 4.76 2.04 -67.35
N VAL A 612 3.65 1.96 -66.62
CA VAL A 612 3.47 1.07 -65.46
C VAL A 612 2.92 -0.30 -65.89
N ALA A 613 2.30 -0.39 -67.06
CA ALA A 613 1.78 -1.63 -67.62
C ALA A 613 2.91 -2.49 -68.24
N GLY A 614 3.45 -3.45 -67.47
CA GLY A 614 4.28 -4.54 -68.00
C GLY A 614 5.71 -4.66 -67.46
N THR A 615 6.15 -3.77 -66.56
CA THR A 615 7.50 -3.83 -65.96
C THR A 615 7.45 -4.31 -64.50
N ALA A 616 8.14 -5.41 -64.21
CA ALA A 616 8.43 -5.84 -62.84
C ALA A 616 9.80 -5.27 -62.41
N GLY A 617 9.80 -4.26 -61.54
CA GLY A 617 11.00 -3.58 -61.05
C GLY A 617 10.67 -2.20 -60.48
N PRO A 618 11.62 -1.50 -59.82
CA PRO A 618 11.43 -0.12 -59.40
C PRO A 618 11.17 0.77 -60.64
N ILE A 619 10.05 1.51 -60.61
CA ILE A 619 9.61 2.40 -61.69
C ILE A 619 9.93 3.84 -61.29
N ASP A 620 10.72 4.54 -62.09
CA ASP A 620 10.95 5.98 -61.93
C ASP A 620 9.70 6.75 -62.36
N VAL A 621 9.02 7.38 -61.39
CA VAL A 621 7.90 8.28 -61.63
C VAL A 621 8.45 9.72 -61.71
N PRO A 622 8.45 10.38 -62.88
CA PRO A 622 8.87 11.77 -62.97
C PRO A 622 7.84 12.67 -62.30
N LEU A 623 8.22 13.30 -61.17
CA LEU A 623 7.39 14.30 -60.47
C LEU A 623 7.95 15.71 -60.66
N ALA A 624 7.05 16.69 -60.72
CA ALA A 624 7.43 18.09 -60.54
C ALA A 624 8.18 18.29 -59.21
N GLN A 625 9.24 19.10 -59.22
CA GLN A 625 10.16 19.28 -58.08
C GLN A 625 9.43 19.63 -56.78
N ALA A 626 8.38 20.46 -56.84
CA ALA A 626 7.58 20.84 -55.67
C ALA A 626 6.80 19.65 -55.07
N LYS A 627 6.19 18.80 -55.90
CA LYS A 627 5.48 17.58 -55.45
C LYS A 627 6.44 16.51 -54.96
N LYS A 628 7.62 16.39 -55.59
CA LYS A 628 8.69 15.52 -55.10
C LYS A 628 9.12 15.92 -53.67
N GLN A 629 9.35 17.21 -53.44
CA GLN A 629 9.67 17.74 -52.11
C GLN A 629 8.53 17.49 -51.11
N GLU A 630 7.27 17.63 -51.51
CA GLU A 630 6.12 17.31 -50.67
C GLU A 630 6.07 15.81 -50.29
N VAL A 631 6.26 14.91 -51.25
CA VAL A 631 6.29 13.45 -51.00
C VAL A 631 7.46 13.06 -50.10
N GLU A 632 8.66 13.60 -50.32
CA GLU A 632 9.83 13.35 -49.46
C GLU A 632 9.58 13.80 -48.01
N ARG A 633 8.88 14.93 -47.85
CA ARG A 633 8.52 15.49 -46.54
C ARG A 633 7.46 14.65 -45.83
N ILE A 634 6.39 14.25 -46.54
CA ILE A 634 5.38 13.30 -46.02
C ILE A 634 6.06 11.99 -45.62
N ALA A 635 6.96 11.45 -46.44
CA ALA A 635 7.70 10.24 -46.12
C ALA A 635 8.58 10.41 -44.86
N GLY A 636 9.19 11.58 -44.68
CA GLY A 636 9.88 11.96 -43.44
C GLY A 636 8.97 11.91 -42.22
N THR A 637 7.81 12.57 -42.29
CA THR A 637 6.81 12.56 -41.21
C THR A 637 6.30 11.15 -40.90
N ILE A 638 6.07 10.31 -41.91
CA ILE A 638 5.69 8.90 -41.71
C ILE A 638 6.79 8.12 -40.96
N ARG A 639 8.07 8.35 -41.28
CA ARG A 639 9.19 7.70 -40.54
C ARG A 639 9.20 8.14 -39.08
N ASP A 640 9.03 9.42 -38.81
CA ASP A 640 8.99 9.96 -37.44
C ASP A 640 7.80 9.36 -36.65
N LEU A 641 6.61 9.26 -37.27
CA LEU A 641 5.44 8.63 -36.65
C LEU A 641 5.63 7.13 -36.41
N ARG A 642 6.28 6.41 -37.33
CA ARG A 642 6.59 4.98 -37.17
C ARG A 642 7.58 4.75 -36.02
N ASP A 643 8.62 5.59 -35.91
CA ASP A 643 9.53 5.57 -34.76
C ASP A 643 8.78 5.87 -33.45
N LEU A 644 7.91 6.88 -33.45
CA LEU A 644 7.11 7.22 -32.28
C LEU A 644 6.20 6.06 -31.86
N ARG A 645 5.46 5.48 -32.81
CA ARG A 645 4.62 4.30 -32.59
C ARG A 645 5.44 3.15 -32.01
N TRP A 646 6.59 2.84 -32.61
CA TRP A 646 7.49 1.80 -32.13
C TRP A 646 7.94 2.06 -30.69
N ARG A 647 8.24 3.31 -30.29
CA ARG A 647 8.57 3.65 -28.90
C ARG A 647 7.43 3.38 -27.92
N TYR A 648 6.18 3.53 -28.35
CA TYR A 648 5.01 3.24 -27.51
C TYR A 648 4.72 1.75 -27.39
N THR A 649 4.93 0.96 -28.45
CA THR A 649 4.57 -0.47 -28.49
C THR A 649 5.71 -1.43 -28.13
N GLU A 650 6.96 -1.06 -28.44
CA GLU A 650 8.14 -1.92 -28.30
C GLU A 650 9.31 -1.19 -27.61
N GLY A 651 9.80 -0.11 -28.21
CA GLY A 651 10.92 0.68 -27.69
C GLY A 651 12.22 -0.12 -27.47
N PRO A 652 13.29 0.53 -26.93
CA PRO A 652 14.58 -0.12 -26.72
C PRO A 652 14.55 -1.27 -25.68
N SER A 653 13.56 -1.26 -24.79
CA SER A 653 13.36 -2.32 -23.79
C SER A 653 12.56 -3.51 -24.32
N GLY A 654 11.89 -3.38 -25.47
CA GLY A 654 10.95 -4.37 -26.00
C GLY A 654 9.60 -4.44 -25.28
N ARG A 655 9.30 -3.51 -24.36
CA ARG A 655 8.06 -3.44 -23.55
C ARG A 655 7.21 -2.20 -23.81
N GLY A 656 7.57 -1.41 -24.81
CA GLY A 656 6.93 -0.14 -25.12
C GLY A 656 7.26 0.95 -24.11
N ARG A 657 6.45 2.00 -24.11
CA ARG A 657 6.63 3.14 -23.22
C ARG A 657 6.19 2.80 -21.80
N ALA A 658 7.04 3.07 -20.82
CA ALA A 658 6.71 2.89 -19.41
C ALA A 658 5.62 3.85 -18.94
N ALA A 659 4.78 3.41 -18.00
CA ALA A 659 3.66 4.18 -17.46
C ALA A 659 4.10 5.35 -16.56
N CYS A 660 5.30 5.29 -15.96
CA CYS A 660 5.93 6.36 -15.18
C CYS A 660 7.45 6.18 -15.10
N GLY A 661 8.12 7.14 -14.44
CA GLY A 661 9.47 6.98 -13.91
C GLY A 661 9.53 7.34 -12.44
N ILE A 662 10.36 6.63 -11.66
CA ILE A 662 10.45 6.79 -10.20
C ILE A 662 11.88 7.16 -9.79
N ALA A 663 12.03 8.29 -9.09
CA ALA A 663 13.20 8.62 -8.29
C ALA A 663 12.87 8.36 -6.81
N ASN A 664 13.53 7.38 -6.20
CA ASN A 664 13.25 6.95 -4.84
C ASN A 664 14.37 7.39 -3.90
N ALA A 665 14.03 7.98 -2.77
CA ALA A 665 14.98 8.30 -1.71
C ALA A 665 15.44 7.02 -1.00
N THR A 666 16.62 7.07 -0.39
CA THR A 666 17.10 5.96 0.45
C THR A 666 16.17 5.77 1.66
N GLY A 667 15.78 4.53 1.96
CA GLY A 667 14.85 4.20 3.05
C GLY A 667 14.32 2.77 2.89
N CYS A 668 13.23 2.42 3.60
CA CYS A 668 12.63 1.10 3.45
C CYS A 668 12.25 0.83 1.99
N SER A 669 11.60 1.78 1.32
CA SER A 669 11.20 1.67 -0.08
C SER A 669 12.33 1.47 -1.09
N SER A 670 13.54 1.95 -0.81
CA SER A 670 14.71 1.62 -1.63
C SER A 670 15.31 0.27 -1.24
N VAL A 671 15.32 -0.08 0.06
CA VAL A 671 15.91 -1.34 0.52
C VAL A 671 15.13 -2.53 -0.02
N TRP A 672 13.81 -2.58 0.17
CA TRP A 672 13.04 -3.65 -0.44
C TRP A 672 12.89 -3.47 -1.96
N GLY A 673 12.95 -2.24 -2.47
CA GLY A 673 12.83 -1.95 -3.91
C GLY A 673 14.06 -2.29 -4.76
N SER A 674 15.26 -2.33 -4.18
CA SER A 674 16.51 -2.49 -4.92
C SER A 674 17.61 -3.23 -4.17
N THR A 675 17.29 -4.12 -3.22
CA THR A 675 18.28 -5.09 -2.73
C THR A 675 18.62 -6.02 -3.89
N TYR A 676 19.81 -5.83 -4.46
CA TYR A 676 20.30 -6.63 -5.58
C TYR A 676 20.20 -8.14 -5.26
N PRO A 677 19.62 -8.99 -6.14
CA PRO A 677 19.20 -8.71 -7.51
C PRO A 677 17.70 -8.38 -7.69
N TYR A 678 16.97 -8.09 -6.62
CA TYR A 678 15.51 -8.02 -6.62
C TYR A 678 14.98 -6.59 -6.82
N ASN A 679 14.10 -6.43 -7.82
CA ASN A 679 13.38 -5.19 -8.11
C ASN A 679 11.90 -5.49 -8.42
N PRO A 680 10.93 -5.01 -7.63
CA PRO A 680 9.51 -5.26 -7.85
C PRO A 680 8.85 -4.35 -8.90
N TYR A 681 9.54 -3.30 -9.36
CA TYR A 681 8.97 -2.31 -10.25
C TYR A 681 9.08 -2.74 -11.72
N PRO A 682 7.97 -2.81 -12.47
CA PRO A 682 7.97 -3.01 -13.92
C PRO A 682 8.20 -1.70 -14.70
N VAL A 683 8.74 -0.66 -14.05
CA VAL A 683 8.98 0.68 -14.60
C VAL A 683 10.40 1.15 -14.30
N PRO A 684 10.95 2.13 -15.05
CA PRO A 684 12.23 2.75 -14.73
C PRO A 684 12.24 3.32 -13.30
N TRP A 685 13.20 2.87 -12.52
CA TRP A 685 13.35 3.22 -11.11
C TRP A 685 14.82 3.53 -10.83
N VAL A 686 15.07 4.58 -10.04
CA VAL A 686 16.43 4.95 -9.61
C VAL A 686 16.42 5.36 -8.15
N ASN A 687 17.47 4.97 -7.43
CA ASN A 687 17.82 5.52 -6.13
C ASN A 687 19.21 6.14 -6.22
N HIS A 688 19.34 7.39 -5.78
CA HIS A 688 20.60 8.10 -5.73
C HIS A 688 21.06 8.24 -4.28
N LEU A 689 20.51 9.20 -3.52
CA LEU A 689 20.81 9.39 -2.11
C LEU A 689 19.52 9.55 -1.28
N PHE A 690 19.71 9.71 0.03
CA PHE A 690 18.62 9.83 1.00
C PHE A 690 17.82 11.14 0.82
N GLN A 691 18.50 12.24 0.52
CA GLN A 691 17.95 13.59 0.60
C GLN A 691 17.46 14.19 -0.73
N ASP A 692 17.79 13.59 -1.88
CA ASP A 692 17.75 14.30 -3.17
C ASP A 692 16.81 13.73 -4.23
N ALA A 693 15.97 12.74 -3.88
CA ALA A 693 14.96 12.21 -4.80
C ALA A 693 14.08 13.30 -5.46
N PRO A 694 13.63 14.36 -4.76
CA PRO A 694 12.95 15.49 -5.42
C PRO A 694 13.79 16.18 -6.51
N SER A 695 15.08 16.41 -6.24
CA SER A 695 15.99 17.08 -7.17
C SER A 695 16.27 16.20 -8.39
N VAL A 696 16.49 14.90 -8.19
CA VAL A 696 16.65 13.91 -9.28
C VAL A 696 15.39 13.85 -10.15
N ALA A 697 14.21 13.83 -9.53
CA ALA A 697 12.93 13.81 -10.24
C ALA A 697 12.74 15.04 -11.14
N ILE A 698 13.18 16.23 -10.70
CA ILE A 698 13.14 17.45 -11.54
C ILE A 698 13.99 17.27 -12.81
N GLY A 699 15.21 16.73 -12.67
CA GLY A 699 16.10 16.50 -13.81
C GLY A 699 15.52 15.49 -14.80
N ILE A 700 14.98 14.37 -14.28
CA ILE A 700 14.30 13.36 -15.10
C ILE A 700 13.08 13.96 -15.81
N PHE A 701 12.27 14.75 -15.10
CA PHE A 701 11.10 15.42 -15.68
C PHE A 701 11.48 16.34 -16.83
N GLU A 702 12.47 17.23 -16.67
CA GLU A 702 12.88 18.15 -17.73
C GLU A 702 13.42 17.41 -18.97
N GLY A 703 14.26 16.40 -18.76
CA GLY A 703 14.79 15.58 -19.84
C GLY A 703 13.68 14.80 -20.56
N HIS A 704 12.75 14.22 -19.79
CA HIS A 704 11.63 13.46 -20.32
C HIS A 704 10.66 14.33 -21.14
N MET A 705 10.25 15.47 -20.59
CA MET A 705 9.33 16.39 -21.26
C MET A 705 9.90 16.94 -22.58
N ARG A 706 11.22 17.19 -22.63
CA ARG A 706 11.88 17.59 -23.88
C ARG A 706 11.77 16.50 -24.95
N LYS A 707 11.87 15.23 -24.57
CA LYS A 707 11.67 14.09 -25.49
C LYS A 707 10.21 13.86 -25.87
N MET A 708 9.26 14.18 -24.99
CA MET A 708 7.83 14.15 -25.34
C MET A 708 7.50 15.20 -26.41
N ALA A 709 8.09 16.40 -26.31
CA ALA A 709 7.91 17.45 -27.32
C ALA A 709 8.31 16.98 -28.72
N ASP A 710 9.39 16.20 -28.87
CA ASP A 710 9.82 15.65 -30.17
C ASP A 710 8.71 14.80 -30.82
N GLY A 711 8.02 13.96 -30.03
CA GLY A 711 6.89 13.16 -30.51
C GLY A 711 5.67 14.00 -30.90
N PHE A 712 5.30 14.98 -30.07
CA PHE A 712 4.15 15.86 -30.36
C PHE A 712 4.40 16.75 -31.58
N ARG A 713 5.65 17.16 -31.83
CA ARG A 713 6.02 17.85 -33.07
C ARG A 713 5.72 17.00 -34.29
N ALA A 714 6.04 15.71 -34.27
CA ALA A 714 5.75 14.79 -35.37
C ALA A 714 4.24 14.65 -35.61
N VAL A 715 3.43 14.56 -34.54
CA VAL A 715 1.96 14.48 -34.63
C VAL A 715 1.36 15.78 -35.19
N ARG A 716 1.73 16.94 -34.63
CA ARG A 716 1.22 18.24 -35.11
C ARG A 716 1.64 18.51 -36.55
N ARG A 717 2.88 18.16 -36.93
CA ARG A 717 3.35 18.23 -38.31
C ARG A 717 2.48 17.34 -39.22
N ALA A 718 2.20 16.10 -38.82
CA ALA A 718 1.35 15.20 -39.58
C ALA A 718 -0.06 15.76 -39.80
N GLU A 719 -0.63 16.41 -38.79
CA GLU A 719 -1.95 17.03 -38.87
C GLU A 719 -1.97 18.24 -39.81
N LEU A 720 -0.98 19.13 -39.69
CA LEU A 720 -0.81 20.27 -40.61
C LEU A 720 -0.58 19.79 -42.06
N GLU A 721 0.23 18.75 -42.24
CA GLU A 721 0.45 18.15 -43.56
C GLU A 721 -0.86 17.64 -44.13
N LEU A 722 -1.64 16.86 -43.37
CA LEU A 722 -2.94 16.34 -43.81
C LEU A 722 -3.96 17.44 -44.11
N ALA A 723 -3.95 18.54 -43.35
CA ALA A 723 -4.76 19.73 -43.61
C ALA A 723 -4.32 20.51 -44.86
N GLY A 724 -3.11 20.29 -45.35
CA GLY A 724 -2.53 21.07 -46.45
C GLY A 724 -2.07 22.47 -46.04
N GLU A 725 -1.93 22.70 -44.73
CA GLU A 725 -1.58 23.99 -44.13
C GLU A 725 -0.09 24.06 -43.76
N TYR A 726 0.65 22.96 -43.87
CA TYR A 726 2.03 22.89 -43.42
C TYR A 726 3.02 23.67 -44.32
N ASP A 727 3.45 24.82 -43.82
CA ASP A 727 4.62 25.57 -44.29
C ASP A 727 5.85 25.34 -43.38
N PRO A 728 6.95 24.73 -43.88
CA PRO A 728 8.17 24.52 -43.11
C PRO A 728 8.85 25.80 -42.60
N ALA A 729 8.75 26.92 -43.33
CA ALA A 729 9.44 28.16 -42.96
C ALA A 729 8.86 28.78 -41.68
N THR A 730 7.54 28.63 -41.50
CA THR A 730 6.81 29.15 -40.34
C THR A 730 6.71 28.10 -39.24
N HIS A 731 6.21 26.90 -39.55
CA HIS A 731 5.83 25.93 -38.53
C HIS A 731 7.01 25.24 -37.87
N GLU A 732 8.14 24.98 -38.56
CA GLU A 732 9.28 24.32 -37.90
C GLU A 732 9.90 25.21 -36.81
N ALA A 733 9.90 26.54 -37.00
CA ALA A 733 10.36 27.47 -35.99
C ALA A 733 9.42 27.53 -34.76
N GLU A 734 8.11 27.36 -34.95
CA GLU A 734 7.12 27.28 -33.87
C GLU A 734 7.19 25.94 -33.14
N LEU A 735 7.22 24.83 -33.89
CA LEU A 735 7.36 23.48 -33.37
C LEU A 735 8.65 23.33 -32.57
N ALA A 736 9.77 23.92 -33.01
CA ALA A 736 11.04 23.89 -32.29
C ALA A 736 10.99 24.55 -30.89
N LYS A 737 10.06 25.48 -30.67
CA LYS A 737 9.83 26.15 -29.37
C LYS A 737 8.89 25.37 -28.45
N LEU A 738 8.22 24.33 -28.94
CA LEU A 738 7.27 23.53 -28.16
C LEU A 738 7.94 22.97 -26.89
N ASP A 739 7.35 23.28 -25.75
CA ASP A 739 7.71 22.77 -24.42
C ASP A 739 6.47 22.31 -23.66
N TRP A 740 6.68 21.67 -22.50
CA TRP A 740 5.59 21.07 -21.72
C TRP A 740 4.55 22.06 -21.21
N ARG A 741 4.87 23.36 -21.13
CA ARG A 741 3.91 24.40 -20.72
C ARG A 741 2.90 24.70 -21.82
N SER A 742 3.24 24.35 -23.05
CA SER A 742 2.45 24.59 -24.25
C SER A 742 1.78 23.33 -24.79
N PHE A 743 1.89 22.21 -24.06
CA PHE A 743 1.16 20.97 -24.38
C PHE A 743 -0.33 21.15 -24.10
N SER A 744 -1.17 20.52 -24.93
CA SER A 744 -2.60 20.41 -24.65
C SER A 744 -2.87 19.49 -23.44
N ASP A 745 -4.11 19.48 -22.96
CA ASP A 745 -4.56 18.55 -21.91
C ASP A 745 -4.39 17.08 -22.31
N GLU A 746 -4.70 16.76 -23.56
CA GLU A 746 -4.49 15.42 -24.12
C GLU A 746 -3.00 15.06 -24.21
N GLU A 747 -2.15 15.94 -24.77
CA GLU A 747 -0.71 15.71 -24.92
C GLU A 747 -0.02 15.54 -23.57
N PHE A 748 -0.31 16.42 -22.62
CA PHE A 748 0.24 16.28 -21.27
C PHE A 748 -0.29 15.01 -20.58
N GLY A 749 -1.56 14.66 -20.79
CA GLY A 749 -2.17 13.43 -20.28
C GLY A 749 -1.52 12.15 -20.81
N LEU A 750 -0.84 12.22 -21.95
CA LEU A 750 -0.03 11.14 -22.53
C LEU A 750 1.40 11.07 -21.98
N CYS A 751 1.86 12.10 -21.27
CA CYS A 751 3.19 12.12 -20.69
C CYS A 751 3.23 11.25 -19.42
N PRO A 752 4.07 10.20 -19.36
CA PRO A 752 4.29 9.45 -18.14
C PRO A 752 4.67 10.37 -16.96
N PRO A 753 3.93 10.34 -15.83
CA PRO A 753 4.28 11.14 -14.66
C PRO A 753 5.62 10.69 -14.09
N ILE A 754 6.38 11.66 -13.56
CA ILE A 754 7.61 11.40 -12.81
C ILE A 754 7.30 11.48 -11.32
N PHE A 755 7.74 10.46 -10.59
CA PHE A 755 7.54 10.35 -9.16
C PHE A 755 8.82 10.63 -8.38
N ALA A 756 8.69 11.34 -7.27
CA ALA A 756 9.67 11.39 -6.18
C ALA A 756 9.09 10.63 -4.98
N VAL A 757 9.63 9.45 -4.68
CA VAL A 757 9.13 8.57 -3.61
C VAL A 757 10.11 8.58 -2.44
N GLY A 758 9.62 8.61 -1.21
CA GLY A 758 10.47 8.52 -0.02
C GLY A 758 9.68 8.28 1.25
N GLY A 759 10.36 7.80 2.29
CA GLY A 759 9.81 7.75 3.63
C GLY A 759 9.70 9.15 4.25
N ASP A 760 9.01 9.25 5.38
CA ASP A 760 8.85 10.49 6.14
C ASP A 760 10.19 11.15 6.50
N GLY A 761 11.20 10.38 6.94
CA GLY A 761 12.53 10.95 7.22
C GLY A 761 13.26 11.55 6.01
N ALA A 762 13.09 10.95 4.83
CA ALA A 762 13.69 11.47 3.61
C ALA A 762 13.08 12.81 3.21
N LEU A 763 11.75 12.90 3.27
CA LEU A 763 11.00 14.00 2.65
C LEU A 763 10.65 15.11 3.64
N LEU A 764 10.60 14.82 4.94
CA LEU A 764 10.19 15.76 5.98
C LEU A 764 11.36 16.29 6.82
N ASP A 765 12.45 15.53 6.90
CA ASP A 765 13.67 15.92 7.61
C ASP A 765 14.79 16.29 6.63
N ILE A 766 15.68 15.35 6.29
CA ILE A 766 16.94 15.65 5.58
C ILE A 766 16.72 16.22 4.17
N GLY A 767 15.72 15.75 3.45
CA GLY A 767 15.40 16.17 2.08
C GLY A 767 14.31 17.24 1.98
N PHE A 768 13.80 17.75 3.10
CA PHE A 768 12.69 18.72 3.09
C PHE A 768 13.02 19.99 2.30
N GLN A 769 14.27 20.46 2.34
CA GLN A 769 14.69 21.61 1.54
C GLN A 769 14.54 21.34 0.02
N ASN A 770 14.94 20.15 -0.44
CA ASN A 770 14.81 19.75 -1.84
C ASN A 770 13.34 19.58 -2.22
N LEU A 771 12.53 18.99 -1.33
CA LEU A 771 11.08 18.90 -1.51
C LEU A 771 10.45 20.30 -1.65
N SER A 772 10.71 21.19 -0.70
CA SER A 772 10.18 22.56 -0.72
C SER A 772 10.60 23.30 -2.00
N ARG A 773 11.83 23.10 -2.48
CA ARG A 773 12.28 23.66 -3.77
C ARG A 773 11.51 23.10 -4.96
N LEU A 774 11.22 21.80 -4.97
CA LEU A 774 10.38 21.16 -5.99
C LEU A 774 8.97 21.74 -5.98
N LEU A 775 8.34 21.86 -4.80
CA LEU A 775 6.99 22.42 -4.67
C LEU A 775 6.92 23.87 -5.16
N ALA A 776 7.94 24.68 -4.85
CA ALA A 776 8.06 26.04 -5.33
C ALA A 776 8.36 26.15 -6.84
N SER A 777 8.81 25.08 -7.49
CA SER A 777 9.20 25.12 -8.91
C SER A 777 8.02 25.15 -9.88
N GLY A 778 6.82 24.76 -9.44
CA GLY A 778 5.63 24.62 -10.28
C GLY A 778 5.70 23.44 -11.26
N LYS A 779 6.75 22.60 -11.21
CA LYS A 779 6.87 21.43 -12.07
C LYS A 779 5.93 20.32 -11.60
N PRO A 780 5.13 19.71 -12.50
CA PRO A 780 4.13 18.69 -12.15
C PRO A 780 4.75 17.32 -11.87
N VAL A 781 5.68 17.27 -10.93
CA VAL A 781 6.24 16.04 -10.36
C VAL A 781 5.32 15.55 -9.24
N ARG A 782 5.16 14.23 -9.12
CA ARG A 782 4.32 13.59 -8.10
C ARG A 782 5.17 13.10 -6.95
N VAL A 783 5.04 13.73 -5.79
CA VAL A 783 5.74 13.34 -4.56
C VAL A 783 4.88 12.34 -3.80
N VAL A 784 5.44 11.20 -3.44
CA VAL A 784 4.80 10.19 -2.59
C VAL A 784 5.61 10.05 -1.32
N MET A 785 5.07 10.55 -0.21
CA MET A 785 5.62 10.32 1.12
C MET A 785 4.92 9.12 1.76
N LEU A 786 5.72 8.10 2.06
CA LEU A 786 5.32 6.91 2.81
C LEU A 786 5.53 7.21 4.29
N ASP A 787 4.47 7.64 4.97
CA ASP A 787 4.55 8.13 6.34
C ASP A 787 4.44 7.00 7.36
N THR A 788 5.60 6.51 7.76
CA THR A 788 5.75 5.49 8.81
C THR A 788 5.97 6.09 10.19
N GLN A 789 6.13 7.41 10.29
CA GLN A 789 6.22 8.17 11.55
C GLN A 789 7.48 7.89 12.38
N VAL A 790 8.46 7.24 11.77
CA VAL A 790 9.79 6.88 12.29
C VAL A 790 10.72 6.65 11.11
N TYR A 791 12.03 6.67 11.35
CA TYR A 791 12.96 6.15 10.35
C TYR A 791 12.93 4.63 10.41
N SER A 792 11.98 4.04 9.67
CA SER A 792 11.77 2.60 9.66
C SER A 792 13.10 1.89 9.39
N ASN A 793 13.74 2.12 8.24
CA ASN A 793 14.90 1.33 7.81
C ASN A 793 16.04 1.22 8.86
N THR A 794 16.35 2.30 9.56
CA THR A 794 17.48 2.39 10.49
C THR A 794 17.16 1.89 11.90
N GLY A 795 16.02 1.23 12.09
CA GLY A 795 15.63 0.60 13.37
C GLY A 795 14.69 1.44 14.22
N GLY A 796 13.88 2.31 13.59
CA GLY A 796 12.83 3.06 14.30
C GLY A 796 13.36 4.28 15.03
N GLN A 797 14.21 5.08 14.38
CA GLN A 797 14.70 6.33 14.96
C GLN A 797 13.61 7.42 14.94
N ALA A 798 13.69 8.35 15.89
CA ALA A 798 12.79 9.50 15.96
C ALA A 798 12.77 10.28 14.63
N CYS A 799 11.58 10.67 14.21
CA CYS A 799 11.31 11.46 13.01
C CYS A 799 10.41 12.65 13.38
N THR A 800 10.50 13.77 12.66
CA THR A 800 9.61 14.92 12.94
C THR A 800 8.14 14.63 12.61
N SER A 801 7.85 13.63 11.79
CA SER A 801 6.51 13.07 11.56
C SER A 801 5.97 12.29 12.77
N GLY A 802 6.82 11.87 13.72
CA GLY A 802 6.38 11.16 14.91
C GLY A 802 5.51 12.03 15.83
N PHE A 803 4.70 11.38 16.66
CA PHE A 803 3.78 12.06 17.59
C PHE A 803 4.44 12.40 18.93
N LEU A 804 3.86 13.36 19.65
CA LEU A 804 4.19 13.64 21.05
C LEU A 804 4.04 12.35 21.89
N GLY A 805 4.98 12.10 22.78
CA GLY A 805 5.01 10.91 23.65
C GLY A 805 5.41 9.62 22.92
N GLN A 806 5.58 9.63 21.59
CA GLN A 806 6.00 8.45 20.85
C GLN A 806 7.40 8.01 21.30
N ILE A 807 7.55 6.72 21.61
CA ILE A 807 8.81 6.12 22.03
C ILE A 807 9.50 5.55 20.79
N SER A 808 10.74 5.97 20.56
CA SER A 808 11.57 5.54 19.43
C SER A 808 13.06 5.61 19.82
N ASP A 809 13.95 5.09 18.98
CA ASP A 809 15.38 5.37 19.17
C ASP A 809 15.61 6.90 19.10
N MET A 810 16.48 7.43 19.97
CA MET A 810 16.67 8.87 20.24
C MET A 810 15.50 9.60 20.95
N ALA A 811 14.40 8.91 21.27
CA ALA A 811 13.29 9.45 22.05
C ALA A 811 12.79 8.40 23.05
N GLU A 812 13.62 8.07 24.03
CA GLU A 812 13.35 7.01 24.98
C GLU A 812 12.35 7.43 26.07
N PHE A 813 11.87 6.44 26.82
CA PHE A 813 11.05 6.64 28.01
C PHE A 813 11.85 6.29 29.27
N GLY A 814 12.14 7.30 30.09
CA GLY A 814 12.87 7.23 31.35
C GLY A 814 12.59 8.45 32.25
N PRO A 815 13.34 8.63 33.35
CA PRO A 815 13.07 9.70 34.32
C PRO A 815 13.18 11.13 33.77
N GLY A 816 14.02 11.36 32.74
CA GLY A 816 14.27 12.68 32.16
C GLY A 816 13.61 12.95 30.80
N GLN A 817 13.01 11.93 30.17
CA GLN A 817 12.33 12.03 28.88
C GLN A 817 11.24 10.97 28.80
N ARG A 818 10.07 11.30 28.27
CA ARG A 818 8.93 10.38 28.17
C ARG A 818 8.48 10.21 26.71
N GLY A 819 9.43 9.89 25.83
CA GLY A 819 9.22 9.88 24.38
C GLY A 819 9.49 11.23 23.73
N LYS A 820 9.03 11.40 22.49
CA LYS A 820 9.20 12.62 21.69
C LYS A 820 8.47 13.80 22.33
N GLU A 821 9.14 14.95 22.43
CA GLU A 821 8.59 16.15 23.10
C GLU A 821 8.05 17.18 22.12
N GLU A 822 8.54 17.18 20.88
CA GLU A 822 8.09 18.10 19.85
C GLU A 822 6.74 17.67 19.27
N THR A 823 5.92 18.64 18.90
CA THR A 823 4.72 18.40 18.09
C THR A 823 5.10 17.79 16.74
N ARG A 824 4.18 16.99 16.17
CA ARG A 824 4.34 16.43 14.83
C ARG A 824 4.40 17.54 13.78
N LYS A 825 5.33 17.43 12.83
CA LYS A 825 5.41 18.31 11.66
C LYS A 825 4.40 17.87 10.60
N GLU A 826 3.43 18.72 10.28
CA GLU A 826 2.37 18.38 9.31
C GLU A 826 2.78 18.74 7.87
N LEU A 827 3.23 17.74 7.10
CA LEU A 827 3.64 17.95 5.70
C LEU A 827 2.53 18.58 4.85
N THR A 828 1.27 18.21 5.10
CA THR A 828 0.15 18.66 4.27
C THR A 828 -0.13 20.13 4.44
N LEU A 829 -0.05 20.66 5.67
CA LEU A 829 -0.12 22.11 5.92
C LEU A 829 1.06 22.85 5.26
N LEU A 830 2.28 22.30 5.37
CA LEU A 830 3.47 22.87 4.74
C LEU A 830 3.37 22.89 3.20
N ALA A 831 2.83 21.83 2.60
CA ALA A 831 2.61 21.74 1.16
C ALA A 831 1.52 22.71 0.69
N MET A 832 0.42 22.85 1.44
CA MET A 832 -0.64 23.82 1.16
C MET A 832 -0.13 25.27 1.19
N ALA A 833 0.86 25.58 2.05
CA ALA A 833 1.47 26.91 2.12
C ALA A 833 2.19 27.32 0.82
N HIS A 834 2.57 26.37 -0.04
CA HIS A 834 3.11 26.65 -1.38
C HIS A 834 2.03 27.08 -2.40
N ARG A 835 0.74 27.09 -2.02
CA ARG A 835 -0.46 27.58 -2.77
C ARG A 835 -0.83 26.83 -4.05
N ASN A 836 0.14 26.53 -4.90
CA ASN A 836 -0.03 25.89 -6.21
C ASN A 836 0.50 24.46 -6.18
N VAL A 837 0.04 23.68 -5.20
CA VAL A 837 0.41 22.27 -5.00
C VAL A 837 -0.86 21.49 -4.73
N PHE A 838 -1.09 20.39 -5.45
CA PHE A 838 -2.15 19.46 -5.11
C PHE A 838 -1.70 18.62 -3.90
N VAL A 839 -2.52 18.48 -2.87
CA VAL A 839 -2.16 17.71 -1.67
C VAL A 839 -3.22 16.65 -1.40
N LEU A 840 -2.77 15.43 -1.13
CA LEU A 840 -3.59 14.31 -0.67
C LEU A 840 -3.01 13.80 0.65
N GLN A 841 -3.80 13.80 1.71
CA GLN A 841 -3.55 12.95 2.88
C GLN A 841 -4.48 11.76 2.83
N SER A 842 -3.93 10.55 2.78
CA SER A 842 -4.75 9.35 2.75
C SER A 842 -4.08 8.16 3.44
N SER A 843 -4.79 7.04 3.48
CA SER A 843 -4.35 5.80 4.11
C SER A 843 -5.03 4.60 3.46
N GLN A 844 -4.45 3.41 3.61
CA GLN A 844 -5.08 2.13 3.23
C GLN A 844 -6.38 1.85 4.00
N ALA A 845 -6.69 2.60 5.06
CA ALA A 845 -7.97 2.59 5.76
C ALA A 845 -9.15 2.94 4.85
N SER A 846 -8.92 3.79 3.83
CA SER A 846 -9.93 4.15 2.84
C SER A 846 -9.34 4.06 1.43
N PRO A 847 -9.27 2.84 0.84
CA PRO A 847 -8.71 2.63 -0.49
C PRO A 847 -9.43 3.48 -1.55
N SER A 848 -10.75 3.65 -1.45
CA SER A 848 -11.53 4.49 -2.35
C SER A 848 -11.08 5.96 -2.31
N HIS A 849 -10.88 6.53 -1.12
CA HIS A 849 -10.37 7.92 -0.99
C HIS A 849 -8.93 8.04 -1.53
N LEU A 850 -8.08 7.06 -1.23
CA LEU A 850 -6.70 7.01 -1.74
C LEU A 850 -6.67 6.97 -3.28
N LEU A 851 -7.37 6.02 -3.90
CA LEU A 851 -7.38 5.85 -5.36
C LEU A 851 -7.96 7.09 -6.06
N ALA A 852 -9.07 7.64 -5.57
CA ALA A 852 -9.68 8.85 -6.14
C ALA A 852 -8.73 10.07 -6.04
N GLY A 853 -8.10 10.24 -4.88
CA GLY A 853 -7.14 11.32 -4.66
C GLY A 853 -5.90 11.20 -5.56
N VAL A 854 -5.37 9.98 -5.72
CA VAL A 854 -4.25 9.71 -6.62
C VAL A 854 -4.63 10.02 -8.06
N LEU A 855 -5.79 9.55 -8.55
CA LEU A 855 -6.26 9.81 -9.91
C LEU A 855 -6.40 11.31 -10.19
N ARG A 856 -6.95 12.09 -9.26
CA ARG A 856 -7.00 13.57 -9.37
C ARG A 856 -5.60 14.19 -9.37
N GLY A 857 -4.75 13.77 -8.45
CA GLY A 857 -3.38 14.26 -8.31
C GLY A 857 -2.48 13.95 -9.51
N LEU A 858 -2.71 12.84 -10.21
CA LEU A 858 -2.03 12.45 -11.44
C LEU A 858 -2.35 13.39 -12.61
N GLN A 859 -3.57 13.92 -12.64
CA GLN A 859 -4.07 14.80 -13.71
C GLN A 859 -3.73 16.29 -13.47
N SER A 860 -3.35 16.65 -12.25
CA SER A 860 -3.01 18.02 -11.86
C SER A 860 -1.85 18.61 -12.67
N ARG A 861 -1.97 19.87 -13.10
CA ARG A 861 -0.85 20.62 -13.72
C ARG A 861 0.16 21.19 -12.72
N TYR A 862 -0.14 21.06 -11.43
CA TYR A 862 0.72 21.48 -10.34
C TYR A 862 1.61 20.34 -9.84
N PRO A 863 2.69 20.62 -9.10
CA PRO A 863 3.30 19.61 -8.24
C PRO A 863 2.22 18.96 -7.36
N SER A 864 2.34 17.65 -7.11
CA SER A 864 1.41 16.93 -6.25
C SER A 864 2.16 16.31 -5.08
N VAL A 865 1.60 16.36 -3.87
CA VAL A 865 2.11 15.70 -2.67
C VAL A 865 1.08 14.71 -2.17
N PHE A 866 1.42 13.43 -2.18
CA PHE A 866 0.65 12.35 -1.59
C PHE A 866 1.32 11.97 -0.26
N SER A 867 0.76 12.44 0.85
CA SER A 867 1.17 12.09 2.22
C SER A 867 0.35 10.90 2.68
N LEU A 868 0.92 9.69 2.57
CA LEU A 868 0.18 8.44 2.71
C LEU A 868 0.63 7.70 3.97
N HIS A 869 -0.30 7.49 4.91
CA HIS A 869 0.03 6.83 6.19
C HIS A 869 0.24 5.33 6.01
N CYS A 870 1.42 4.86 6.41
CA CYS A 870 1.87 3.49 6.26
C CYS A 870 2.15 2.87 7.64
N PRO A 871 1.21 2.11 8.23
CA PRO A 871 1.51 1.33 9.43
C PRO A 871 2.72 0.43 9.20
N CYS A 872 3.64 0.43 10.16
CA CYS A 872 4.89 -0.31 10.11
C CYS A 872 4.86 -1.35 11.23
N PRO A 873 4.45 -2.61 10.96
CA PRO A 873 4.33 -3.64 11.98
C PRO A 873 5.51 -3.75 12.95
N PRO A 874 6.78 -3.81 12.49
CA PRO A 874 7.91 -3.94 13.41
C PRO A 874 8.13 -2.71 14.30
N GLU A 875 7.94 -1.49 13.78
CA GLU A 875 8.29 -0.26 14.52
C GLU A 875 7.12 0.33 15.32
N HIS A 876 5.89 0.07 14.89
CA HIS A 876 4.69 0.40 15.68
C HIS A 876 4.42 -0.69 16.73
N GLY A 877 5.01 -1.87 16.54
CA GLY A 877 4.86 -3.04 17.40
C GLY A 877 3.42 -3.54 17.40
N VAL A 878 2.87 -3.71 16.19
CA VAL A 878 1.56 -4.31 15.92
C VAL A 878 1.76 -5.63 15.15
N GLY A 879 0.75 -6.50 15.14
CA GLY A 879 0.78 -7.77 14.39
C GLY A 879 0.99 -7.57 12.88
N ASP A 880 1.53 -8.59 12.19
CA ASP A 880 1.76 -8.52 10.73
C ASP A 880 0.43 -8.36 9.96
N GLU A 881 -0.67 -8.88 10.52
CA GLU A 881 -2.03 -8.82 10.00
C GLU A 881 -2.78 -7.53 10.38
N GLN A 882 -2.27 -6.77 11.36
CA GLN A 882 -2.99 -5.66 12.00
C GLN A 882 -2.86 -4.32 11.25
N ALA A 883 -2.03 -4.24 10.21
CA ALA A 883 -1.79 -2.98 9.50
C ALA A 883 -3.08 -2.29 8.99
N PRO A 884 -4.10 -2.97 8.43
CA PRO A 884 -5.36 -2.32 8.05
C PRO A 884 -6.15 -1.80 9.25
N HIS A 885 -6.16 -2.54 10.36
CA HIS A 885 -6.83 -2.14 11.59
C HIS A 885 -6.18 -0.91 12.22
N ALA A 886 -4.85 -0.91 12.34
CA ALA A 886 -4.09 0.23 12.83
C ALA A 886 -4.32 1.50 11.98
N ALA A 887 -4.31 1.35 10.65
CA ALA A 887 -4.64 2.44 9.73
C ALA A 887 -6.05 2.99 9.95
N LYS A 888 -7.03 2.11 10.18
CA LYS A 888 -8.42 2.51 10.45
C LYS A 888 -8.55 3.27 11.77
N LEU A 889 -7.94 2.78 12.84
CA LEU A 889 -7.93 3.46 14.13
C LEU A 889 -7.22 4.82 14.03
N ALA A 890 -6.12 4.93 13.29
CA ALA A 890 -5.44 6.21 13.07
C ALA A 890 -6.33 7.25 12.36
N LEU A 891 -7.17 6.81 11.43
CA LEU A 891 -8.18 7.66 10.77
C LEU A 891 -9.31 8.06 11.74
N GLU A 892 -9.93 7.07 12.36
CA GLU A 892 -11.10 7.27 13.23
C GLU A 892 -10.75 8.12 14.45
N SER A 893 -9.54 7.99 15.00
CA SER A 893 -9.05 8.74 16.16
C SER A 893 -8.55 10.17 15.87
N ARG A 894 -8.54 10.60 14.61
CA ARG A 894 -7.91 11.84 14.12
C ARG A 894 -6.38 11.89 14.29
N ALA A 895 -5.71 10.76 14.50
CA ALA A 895 -4.24 10.72 14.45
C ALA A 895 -3.74 11.16 13.07
N VAL A 896 -4.36 10.62 12.01
CA VAL A 896 -4.10 10.99 10.61
C VAL A 896 -5.42 11.16 9.85
N PRO A 897 -6.05 12.35 9.87
CA PRO A 897 -7.29 12.61 9.13
C PRO A 897 -7.05 12.60 7.62
N LEU A 898 -8.08 12.30 6.83
CA LEU A 898 -8.01 12.39 5.37
C LEU A 898 -8.22 13.84 4.92
N LEU A 899 -7.56 14.25 3.83
CA LEU A 899 -7.86 15.52 3.18
C LEU A 899 -7.41 15.52 1.72
N VAL A 900 -8.08 16.35 0.93
CA VAL A 900 -7.66 16.72 -0.43
C VAL A 900 -7.61 18.24 -0.52
N TYR A 901 -6.46 18.78 -0.90
CA TYR A 901 -6.32 20.17 -1.29
C TYR A 901 -6.07 20.28 -2.80
N ASP A 902 -7.00 20.89 -3.52
CA ASP A 902 -6.93 21.09 -4.96
C ASP A 902 -6.89 22.59 -5.30
N PRO A 903 -5.73 23.14 -5.72
CA PRO A 903 -5.61 24.54 -6.13
C PRO A 903 -6.57 24.96 -7.24
N ALA A 904 -7.03 24.01 -8.07
CA ALA A 904 -7.92 24.27 -9.20
C ALA A 904 -9.40 24.33 -8.80
N ALA A 905 -9.77 23.92 -7.59
CA ALA A 905 -11.18 23.83 -7.17
C ALA A 905 -11.84 25.19 -6.89
N GLY A 906 -11.06 26.25 -6.66
CA GLY A 906 -11.61 27.60 -6.49
C GLY A 906 -10.59 28.61 -5.97
N PRO A 907 -10.97 29.90 -5.82
CA PRO A 907 -10.06 30.95 -5.38
C PRO A 907 -9.87 31.00 -3.85
N ARG A 908 -10.83 30.54 -3.04
CA ARG A 908 -10.75 30.58 -1.57
C ARG A 908 -10.17 29.28 -1.01
N LEU A 909 -9.53 29.36 0.16
CA LEU A 909 -9.00 28.18 0.85
C LEU A 909 -10.08 27.12 1.11
N ALA A 910 -11.27 27.55 1.54
CA ALA A 910 -12.42 26.68 1.77
C ALA A 910 -12.98 26.00 0.51
N ASP A 911 -12.74 26.56 -0.68
CA ASP A 911 -13.12 25.90 -1.95
C ASP A 911 -12.09 24.83 -2.34
N ARG A 912 -10.84 24.98 -1.88
CA ARG A 912 -9.71 24.12 -2.24
C ARG A 912 -9.53 22.93 -1.32
N LEU A 913 -9.90 23.04 -0.04
CA LEU A 913 -9.75 21.98 0.96
C LEU A 913 -11.04 21.17 1.11
N ASN A 914 -10.93 19.85 0.93
CA ASN A 914 -12.02 18.89 1.09
C ASN A 914 -11.62 17.85 2.16
N LEU A 915 -12.52 17.63 3.14
CA LEU A 915 -12.34 16.67 4.24
C LEU A 915 -13.29 15.44 4.13
N ASP A 916 -13.91 15.23 2.97
CA ASP A 916 -14.76 14.07 2.68
C ASP A 916 -13.96 12.76 2.87
N GLY A 917 -14.65 11.73 3.37
CA GLY A 917 -14.03 10.42 3.67
C GLY A 917 -13.61 10.25 5.13
N ASN A 918 -13.59 11.34 5.90
CA ASN A 918 -13.49 11.27 7.36
C ASN A 918 -14.87 10.92 7.97
N PRO A 919 -14.95 9.95 8.89
CA PRO A 919 -16.19 9.66 9.60
C PRO A 919 -16.56 10.83 10.54
N SER A 920 -17.86 11.10 10.67
CA SER A 920 -18.42 12.17 11.52
C SER A 920 -17.68 13.51 11.41
N PRO A 921 -17.62 14.13 10.22
CA PRO A 921 -16.73 15.27 9.97
C PRO A 921 -17.07 16.53 10.79
N GLU A 922 -18.29 16.63 11.31
CA GLU A 922 -18.75 17.74 12.15
C GLU A 922 -18.41 17.56 13.63
N GLU A 923 -17.98 16.37 14.03
CA GLU A 923 -17.63 16.03 15.41
C GLU A 923 -16.11 15.93 15.59
N PRO A 924 -15.59 16.16 16.82
CA PRO A 924 -14.18 15.90 17.13
C PRO A 924 -13.77 14.47 16.79
N TRP A 925 -14.58 13.50 17.19
CA TRP A 925 -14.37 12.08 16.95
C TRP A 925 -15.67 11.37 16.59
N PRO A 926 -15.60 10.27 15.82
CA PRO A 926 -16.70 9.34 15.65
C PRO A 926 -16.93 8.50 16.93
N THR A 927 -18.18 8.11 17.16
CA THR A 927 -18.64 7.37 18.35
C THR A 927 -19.06 5.94 18.00
N TYR A 928 -18.75 4.97 18.86
CA TYR A 928 -18.93 3.53 18.63
C TYR A 928 -19.48 2.82 19.86
N ASP A 929 -20.22 1.75 19.59
CA ASP A 929 -20.72 0.82 20.61
C ASP A 929 -19.61 -0.14 21.06
N LEU A 930 -19.15 -0.01 22.32
CA LEU A 930 -18.32 -0.98 23.00
C LEU A 930 -19.21 -2.03 23.68
N LYS A 931 -19.15 -3.27 23.19
CA LYS A 931 -19.84 -4.41 23.79
C LYS A 931 -18.95 -5.10 24.82
N TYR A 932 -19.43 -5.26 26.05
CA TYR A 932 -18.68 -5.89 27.13
C TYR A 932 -19.57 -6.84 27.94
N VAL A 933 -18.95 -7.71 28.73
CA VAL A 933 -19.62 -8.61 29.66
C VAL A 933 -19.43 -8.07 31.07
N ASP A 934 -20.52 -7.83 31.78
CA ASP A 934 -20.50 -7.38 33.17
C ASP A 934 -20.11 -8.49 34.16
N GLU A 935 -19.99 -8.15 35.44
CA GLU A 935 -19.64 -9.11 36.49
C GLU A 935 -20.67 -10.24 36.66
N GLY A 936 -21.93 -10.00 36.26
CA GLY A 936 -23.02 -10.97 36.26
C GLY A 936 -23.05 -11.88 35.02
N GLY A 937 -22.16 -11.67 34.06
CA GLY A 937 -22.09 -12.43 32.81
C GLY A 937 -23.07 -11.96 31.73
N ALA A 938 -23.77 -10.83 31.93
CA ALA A 938 -24.67 -10.27 30.93
C ALA A 938 -23.92 -9.37 29.95
N GLU A 939 -24.36 -9.36 28.68
CA GLU A 939 -23.80 -8.48 27.65
C GLU A 939 -24.39 -7.07 27.81
N GLN A 940 -23.50 -6.11 27.93
CA GLN A 940 -23.80 -4.68 28.05
C GLN A 940 -23.19 -3.94 26.85
N VAL A 941 -23.74 -2.76 26.55
CA VAL A 941 -23.27 -1.89 25.47
C VAL A 941 -23.10 -0.48 26.02
N MET A 942 -21.96 0.15 25.74
CA MET A 942 -21.72 1.56 26.02
C MET A 942 -21.26 2.27 24.76
N GLU A 943 -21.72 3.51 24.58
CA GLU A 943 -21.36 4.32 23.43
C GLU A 943 -20.19 5.26 23.82
N LEU A 944 -19.07 5.17 23.10
CA LEU A 944 -17.84 5.91 23.40
C LEU A 944 -17.19 6.51 22.15
N PRO A 945 -16.61 7.72 22.22
CA PRO A 945 -15.81 8.27 21.14
C PRO A 945 -14.47 7.53 21.03
N VAL A 946 -13.98 7.35 19.80
CA VAL A 946 -12.63 6.80 19.55
C VAL A 946 -11.64 7.95 19.47
N THR A 947 -10.84 8.12 20.51
CA THR A 947 -9.82 9.18 20.63
C THR A 947 -8.44 8.69 20.20
N VAL A 948 -7.47 9.60 20.08
CA VAL A 948 -6.06 9.24 19.77
C VAL A 948 -5.42 8.36 20.84
N ALA A 949 -5.91 8.41 22.09
CA ALA A 949 -5.41 7.54 23.15
C ALA A 949 -5.84 6.08 22.93
N ASP A 950 -7.05 5.85 22.40
CA ASP A 950 -7.53 4.50 22.07
C ASP A 950 -6.67 3.88 20.97
N TRP A 951 -6.31 4.66 19.94
CA TRP A 951 -5.35 4.24 18.93
C TRP A 951 -3.95 3.99 19.53
N ALA A 952 -3.40 4.93 20.29
CA ALA A 952 -2.08 4.82 20.90
C ALA A 952 -1.97 3.59 21.83
N ALA A 953 -3.04 3.22 22.54
CA ALA A 953 -3.07 2.05 23.41
C ALA A 953 -2.89 0.73 22.65
N THR A 954 -3.19 0.69 21.34
CA THR A 954 -2.98 -0.50 20.50
C THR A 954 -1.55 -0.66 19.99
N GLU A 955 -0.69 0.34 20.16
CA GLU A 955 0.66 0.35 19.59
C GLU A 955 1.75 0.30 20.67
N THR A 956 2.74 -0.58 20.50
CA THR A 956 3.80 -0.78 21.49
C THR A 956 4.60 0.50 21.75
N ARG A 957 4.74 1.37 20.74
CA ARG A 957 5.48 2.64 20.84
C ARG A 957 4.87 3.69 21.78
N PHE A 958 3.66 3.45 22.32
CA PHE A 958 3.06 4.28 23.37
C PHE A 958 2.78 3.51 24.66
N ARG A 959 3.04 2.19 24.70
CA ARG A 959 2.62 1.28 25.79
C ARG A 959 2.99 1.76 27.21
N LYS A 960 4.12 2.44 27.39
CA LYS A 960 4.57 2.92 28.72
C LYS A 960 3.78 4.12 29.26
N HIS A 961 2.94 4.75 28.44
CA HIS A 961 2.06 5.85 28.83
C HIS A 961 0.74 5.40 29.43
N PHE A 962 0.50 4.09 29.48
CA PHE A 962 -0.73 3.51 29.99
C PHE A 962 -0.45 2.64 31.22
N SER A 963 -1.26 2.80 32.26
CA SER A 963 -1.21 1.97 33.45
C SER A 963 -2.58 1.42 33.80
N ARG A 964 -2.68 0.12 34.09
CA ARG A 964 -3.93 -0.53 34.45
C ARG A 964 -4.45 0.00 35.79
N ILE A 965 -5.73 0.37 35.81
CA ILE A 965 -6.42 0.80 37.04
C ILE A 965 -7.06 -0.42 37.69
N VAL A 966 -6.81 -0.62 38.99
CA VAL A 966 -7.43 -1.69 39.79
C VAL A 966 -8.78 -1.21 40.32
N ALA A 967 -9.79 -2.09 40.35
CA ALA A 967 -11.12 -1.77 40.86
C ALA A 967 -11.07 -1.28 42.32
N GLY A 968 -11.82 -0.21 42.63
CA GLY A 968 -11.89 0.38 43.97
C GLY A 968 -10.81 1.40 44.33
N ALA A 969 -9.84 1.68 43.43
CA ALA A 969 -8.80 2.70 43.67
C ALA A 969 -9.18 4.04 43.03
N GLY A 970 -9.35 5.09 43.84
CA GLY A 970 -9.44 6.49 43.39
C GLY A 970 -10.66 6.82 42.52
N GLU A 971 -11.79 6.13 42.69
CA GLU A 971 -12.92 6.21 41.75
C GLU A 971 -13.55 7.62 41.61
N GLU A 972 -13.48 8.46 42.65
CA GLU A 972 -14.00 9.84 42.61
C GLU A 972 -13.11 10.78 41.75
N GLU A 973 -11.86 10.39 41.46
CA GLU A 973 -10.88 11.19 40.72
C GLU A 973 -10.73 10.73 39.25
N LEU A 974 -11.34 9.61 38.87
CA LEU A 974 -11.23 9.04 37.51
C LEU A 974 -12.21 9.72 36.55
N VAL A 975 -11.70 10.21 35.41
CA VAL A 975 -12.55 10.81 34.36
C VAL A 975 -12.21 10.22 32.99
N PRO A 976 -13.20 9.78 32.19
CA PRO A 976 -12.94 9.36 30.81
C PRO A 976 -12.21 10.45 30.03
N LEU A 977 -11.20 10.09 29.22
CA LEU A 977 -10.32 11.05 28.58
C LEU A 977 -11.09 12.13 27.77
N HIS A 978 -12.12 11.73 27.03
CA HIS A 978 -12.90 12.67 26.22
C HIS A 978 -13.66 13.71 27.06
N GLU A 979 -14.17 13.32 28.24
CA GLU A 979 -14.77 14.24 29.21
C GLU A 979 -13.70 15.12 29.88
N HIS A 980 -12.56 14.53 30.22
CA HIS A 980 -11.42 15.27 30.80
C HIS A 980 -10.93 16.39 29.86
N LEU A 981 -10.89 16.13 28.54
CA LEU A 981 -10.53 17.12 27.53
C LEU A 981 -11.57 18.25 27.37
N ALA A 982 -12.82 18.01 27.77
CA ALA A 982 -13.89 19.02 27.76
C ALA A 982 -13.85 19.95 29.00
N LEU A 983 -13.20 19.53 30.08
CA LEU A 983 -13.00 20.35 31.27
C LEU A 983 -12.06 21.54 30.97
N ALA A 984 -12.32 22.68 31.65
CA ALA A 984 -11.38 23.79 31.70
C ALA A 984 -10.05 23.34 32.35
N LYS A 985 -8.93 23.96 31.97
CA LYS A 985 -7.59 23.52 32.44
C LYS A 985 -7.46 23.50 33.97
N ASP A 986 -8.08 24.46 34.65
CA ASP A 986 -8.05 24.55 36.11
C ASP A 986 -8.87 23.43 36.78
N ASP A 987 -9.93 22.95 36.14
CA ASP A 987 -10.84 21.91 36.65
C ASP A 987 -10.32 20.48 36.45
N ARG A 988 -9.15 20.33 35.82
CA ARG A 988 -8.48 19.05 35.58
C ARG A 988 -7.54 18.66 36.73
N ALA A 989 -7.16 19.62 37.58
CA ALA A 989 -6.27 19.36 38.70
C ALA A 989 -6.85 18.27 39.62
N GLY A 990 -6.04 17.26 39.94
CA GLY A 990 -6.44 16.13 40.80
C GLY A 990 -7.31 15.06 40.12
N LYS A 991 -7.63 15.20 38.83
CA LYS A 991 -8.35 14.16 38.06
C LYS A 991 -7.38 13.30 37.27
N THR A 992 -7.63 12.00 37.25
CA THR A 992 -6.84 11.03 36.48
C THR A 992 -7.61 10.63 35.22
N PRO A 993 -7.14 11.01 34.02
CA PRO A 993 -7.79 10.64 32.77
C PRO A 993 -7.58 9.15 32.46
N PHE A 994 -8.61 8.49 31.94
CA PHE A 994 -8.52 7.08 31.54
C PHE A 994 -9.30 6.76 30.25
N ILE A 995 -8.98 5.62 29.63
CA ILE A 995 -9.76 5.01 28.54
C ILE A 995 -10.27 3.63 28.93
N TYR A 996 -11.36 3.20 28.29
CA TYR A 996 -11.90 1.85 28.46
C TYR A 996 -11.21 0.87 27.51
N THR A 997 -10.97 -0.34 27.98
CA THR A 997 -10.43 -1.45 27.16
C THR A 997 -11.21 -2.73 27.42
N LEU A 998 -11.02 -3.74 26.57
CA LEU A 998 -11.56 -5.08 26.80
C LEU A 998 -10.44 -6.02 27.25
N GLU A 999 -10.66 -6.66 28.39
CA GLU A 999 -9.82 -7.74 28.90
C GLU A 999 -10.32 -9.11 28.40
N ALA A 1000 -9.57 -10.16 28.75
CA ALA A 1000 -9.93 -11.53 28.41
C ALA A 1000 -11.37 -11.86 28.83
N GLY A 1001 -12.15 -12.46 27.91
CA GLY A 1001 -13.57 -12.74 28.12
C GLY A 1001 -14.51 -11.55 27.86
N ARG A 1002 -14.05 -10.48 27.20
CA ARG A 1002 -14.80 -9.23 26.95
C ARG A 1002 -15.17 -8.48 28.23
N LYS A 1003 -14.38 -8.64 29.29
CA LYS A 1003 -14.57 -7.89 30.54
C LYS A 1003 -14.09 -6.46 30.38
N LEU A 1004 -14.76 -5.52 31.04
CA LEU A 1004 -14.43 -4.11 30.95
C LEU A 1004 -13.17 -3.80 31.78
N GLY A 1005 -12.14 -3.27 31.11
CA GLY A 1005 -10.89 -2.79 31.70
C GLY A 1005 -10.78 -1.26 31.61
N ARG A 1006 -9.88 -0.69 32.42
CA ARG A 1006 -9.57 0.74 32.45
C ARG A 1006 -8.06 0.97 32.42
N LEU A 1007 -7.59 1.84 31.52
CA LEU A 1007 -6.19 2.26 31.45
C LEU A 1007 -6.10 3.75 31.76
N ALA A 1008 -5.38 4.11 32.83
CA ALA A 1008 -4.99 5.50 33.08
C ALA A 1008 -4.02 5.96 31.99
N VAL A 1009 -4.12 7.23 31.64
CA VAL A 1009 -3.42 7.87 30.52
C VAL A 1009 -2.44 8.91 31.06
N SER A 1010 -1.21 8.94 30.55
CA SER A 1010 -0.21 9.94 30.93
C SER A 1010 -0.52 11.35 30.38
N ASP A 1011 0.09 12.37 30.98
CA ASP A 1011 -0.03 13.76 30.51
C ASP A 1011 0.45 13.94 29.06
N GLU A 1012 1.44 13.17 28.61
CA GLU A 1012 1.92 13.21 27.23
C GLU A 1012 0.82 12.79 26.24
N ILE A 1013 0.03 11.76 26.57
CA ILE A 1013 -1.07 11.30 25.71
C ILE A 1013 -2.27 12.26 25.79
N VAL A 1014 -2.52 12.88 26.95
CA VAL A 1014 -3.52 13.96 27.07
C VAL A 1014 -3.16 15.12 26.13
N ARG A 1015 -1.92 15.58 26.16
CA ARG A 1015 -1.43 16.65 25.28
C ARG A 1015 -1.47 16.25 23.80
N LEU A 1016 -1.18 15.00 23.48
CA LEU A 1016 -1.35 14.47 22.11
C LEU A 1016 -2.82 14.54 21.68
N ALA A 1017 -3.76 14.19 22.55
CA ALA A 1017 -5.19 14.27 22.26
C ALA A 1017 -5.68 15.71 22.05
N GLU A 1018 -5.18 16.66 22.84
CA GLU A 1018 -5.44 18.09 22.63
C GLU A 1018 -4.94 18.56 21.27
N ASP A 1019 -3.68 18.26 20.94
CA ASP A 1019 -3.03 18.66 19.70
C ASP A 1019 -3.76 18.09 18.47
N ARG A 1020 -4.17 16.82 18.49
CA ARG A 1020 -4.94 16.23 17.38
C ARG A 1020 -6.35 16.84 17.26
N ARG A 1021 -7.00 17.15 18.39
CA ARG A 1021 -8.30 17.83 18.39
C ARG A 1021 -8.18 19.24 17.80
N GLU A 1022 -7.18 20.00 18.20
CA GLU A 1022 -6.91 21.35 17.69
C GLU A 1022 -6.58 21.35 16.20
N LEU A 1023 -5.76 20.40 15.73
CA LEU A 1023 -5.50 20.21 14.29
C LEU A 1023 -6.80 19.96 13.52
N TRP A 1024 -7.70 19.13 14.04
CA TRP A 1024 -8.98 18.85 13.41
C TRP A 1024 -9.88 20.08 13.31
N ILE A 1025 -9.94 20.90 14.36
CA ILE A 1025 -10.67 22.18 14.36
C ILE A 1025 -10.08 23.12 13.30
N LEU A 1026 -8.75 23.25 13.26
CA LEU A 1026 -8.06 24.08 12.26
C LEU A 1026 -8.41 23.63 10.83
N LEU A 1027 -8.36 22.33 10.54
CA LEU A 1027 -8.68 21.80 9.22
C LEU A 1027 -10.13 22.09 8.82
N ARG A 1028 -11.07 21.94 9.75
CA ARG A 1028 -12.49 22.24 9.53
C ARG A 1028 -12.73 23.71 9.22
N ASP A 1029 -12.12 24.60 10.00
CA ASP A 1029 -12.21 26.05 9.77
C ASP A 1029 -11.65 26.42 8.40
N MET A 1030 -10.49 25.85 8.03
CA MET A 1030 -9.90 26.04 6.71
C MET A 1030 -10.78 25.52 5.57
N ALA A 1031 -11.55 24.45 5.80
CA ALA A 1031 -12.50 23.88 4.84
C ALA A 1031 -13.86 24.61 4.83
N GLY A 1032 -14.06 25.61 5.70
CA GLY A 1032 -15.32 26.33 5.85
C GLY A 1032 -16.42 25.54 6.57
N LEU A 1033 -16.05 24.47 7.29
CA LEU A 1033 -16.94 23.63 8.11
C LEU A 1033 -16.94 24.14 9.56
N LYS A 1034 -17.44 25.37 9.77
CA LYS A 1034 -17.39 26.04 11.08
C LYS A 1034 -18.11 25.23 12.16
N ALA A 1035 -17.53 25.14 13.36
CA ALA A 1035 -18.20 24.56 14.51
C ALA A 1035 -19.35 25.48 15.01
N PRO A 1036 -20.42 24.92 15.61
CA PRO A 1036 -21.55 25.71 16.14
C PRO A 1036 -21.11 26.82 17.11
N GLU A 1037 -20.10 26.54 17.93
CA GLU A 1037 -19.52 27.47 18.91
C GLU A 1037 -18.86 28.67 18.24
N THR A 1038 -18.10 28.46 17.16
CA THR A 1038 -17.51 29.54 16.34
C THR A 1038 -18.58 30.38 15.67
N VAL A 1039 -19.65 29.77 15.17
CA VAL A 1039 -20.78 30.51 14.59
C VAL A 1039 -21.47 31.36 15.65
N ALA A 1040 -21.70 30.80 16.85
CA ALA A 1040 -22.29 31.53 17.97
C ALA A 1040 -21.38 32.69 18.45
N ALA A 1041 -20.07 32.47 18.52
CA ALA A 1041 -19.10 33.49 18.91
C ALA A 1041 -18.97 34.61 17.86
N GLU A 1042 -19.02 34.29 16.56
CA GLU A 1042 -19.07 35.29 15.49
C GLU A 1042 -20.36 36.11 15.56
N VAL A 1043 -21.51 35.48 15.83
CA VAL A 1043 -22.79 36.17 16.00
C VAL A 1043 -22.76 37.10 17.22
N ASP A 1044 -22.21 36.66 18.37
CA ASP A 1044 -22.00 37.52 19.55
C ASP A 1044 -21.03 38.67 19.24
N PHE A 1045 -19.93 38.40 18.53
CA PHE A 1045 -18.99 39.43 18.11
C PHE A 1045 -19.63 40.46 17.17
N GLU A 1046 -20.40 40.02 16.16
CA GLU A 1046 -21.14 40.90 15.26
C GLU A 1046 -22.18 41.73 16.02
N GLN A 1047 -22.88 41.14 16.98
CA GLN A 1047 -23.81 41.87 17.87
C GLN A 1047 -23.09 42.93 18.71
N ARG A 1048 -21.90 42.61 19.26
CA ARG A 1048 -21.08 43.58 20.01
C ARG A 1048 -20.56 44.70 19.12
N VAL A 1049 -20.10 44.38 17.90
CA VAL A 1049 -19.65 45.37 16.92
C VAL A 1049 -20.81 46.28 16.50
N ALA A 1050 -22.00 45.72 16.26
CA ALA A 1050 -23.20 46.49 15.95
C ALA A 1050 -23.59 47.43 17.11
N THR A 1051 -23.52 46.93 18.35
CA THR A 1051 -23.78 47.73 19.55
C THR A 1051 -22.79 48.88 19.70
N LEU A 1052 -21.49 48.61 19.55
CA LEU A 1052 -20.43 49.63 19.61
C LEU A 1052 -20.55 50.66 18.48
N ARG A 1053 -20.94 50.25 17.26
CA ARG A 1053 -21.22 51.18 16.16
C ARG A 1053 -22.39 52.11 16.50
N ALA A 1054 -23.50 51.57 17.01
CA ALA A 1054 -24.65 52.36 17.42
C ALA A 1054 -24.31 53.37 18.53
N GLU A 1055 -23.53 52.96 19.54
CA GLU A 1055 -23.05 53.88 20.58
C GLU A 1055 -22.16 54.99 20.04
N TYR A 1056 -21.27 54.66 19.09
CA TYR A 1056 -20.38 55.64 18.47
C TYR A 1056 -21.15 56.64 17.61
N GLU A 1057 -22.12 56.17 16.82
CA GLU A 1057 -23.01 57.03 16.03
C GLU A 1057 -23.85 57.95 16.92
N ALA A 1058 -24.38 57.45 18.04
CA ALA A 1058 -25.12 58.26 19.02
C ALA A 1058 -24.22 59.34 19.66
N LYS A 1059 -22.99 59.00 20.05
CA LYS A 1059 -22.00 59.97 20.57
C LYS A 1059 -21.64 61.01 19.51
N LEU A 1060 -21.50 60.62 18.24
CA LEU A 1060 -21.21 61.52 17.13
C LEU A 1060 -22.38 62.49 16.87
N ALA A 1061 -23.61 62.02 16.95
CA ALA A 1061 -24.81 62.84 16.81
C ALA A 1061 -24.93 63.87 17.94
N ASP A 1062 -24.71 63.46 19.19
CA ASP A 1062 -24.67 64.35 20.36
C ASP A 1062 -23.52 65.36 20.28
N LEU A 1063 -22.34 64.93 19.82
CA LEU A 1063 -21.21 65.84 19.58
C LEU A 1063 -21.56 66.87 18.49
N LYS A 1064 -22.14 66.45 17.36
CA LYS A 1064 -22.57 67.34 16.27
C LYS A 1064 -23.67 68.32 16.72
N ALA A 1065 -24.56 67.92 17.61
CA ALA A 1065 -25.58 68.80 18.17
C ALA A 1065 -24.98 69.86 19.11
N ARG A 1066 -23.95 69.50 19.90
CA ARG A 1066 -23.29 70.40 20.86
C ARG A 1066 -22.20 71.28 20.24
N TYR A 1067 -21.54 70.82 19.19
CA TYR A 1067 -20.39 71.51 18.58
C TYR A 1067 -20.68 72.95 18.12
N PRO A 1068 -21.81 73.24 17.45
CA PRO A 1068 -22.13 74.61 17.02
C PRO A 1068 -22.30 75.57 18.21
N TRP A 1069 -22.86 75.10 19.33
CA TRP A 1069 -23.03 75.89 20.54
C TRP A 1069 -21.71 76.16 21.27
N VAL A 1070 -20.82 75.17 21.30
CA VAL A 1070 -19.47 75.33 21.89
C VAL A 1070 -18.63 76.30 21.05
N ILE A 1071 -18.72 76.22 19.72
CA ILE A 1071 -18.04 77.15 18.81
C ILE A 1071 -18.64 78.56 18.91
N ALA A 1072 -19.98 78.68 18.93
CA ALA A 1072 -20.65 79.98 19.09
C ALA A 1072 -20.29 80.64 20.43
N ARG A 1073 -20.21 79.87 21.51
CA ARG A 1073 -19.77 80.36 22.82
C ARG A 1073 -18.31 80.81 22.80
N ARG A 1074 -17.39 80.02 22.23
CA ARG A 1074 -15.98 80.42 22.12
C ARG A 1074 -15.78 81.63 21.22
N LEU A 1075 -16.49 81.72 20.09
CA LEU A 1075 -16.47 82.89 19.22
C LEU A 1075 -17.01 84.13 19.94
N ALA A 1076 -18.07 83.99 20.74
CA ALA A 1076 -18.58 85.07 21.57
C ALA A 1076 -17.57 85.50 22.65
N GLU A 1077 -16.92 84.54 23.32
CA GLU A 1077 -15.86 84.80 24.31
C GLU A 1077 -14.63 85.48 23.68
N ASP A 1078 -14.19 85.04 22.49
CA ASP A 1078 -13.07 85.65 21.74
C ASP A 1078 -13.42 87.05 21.18
N LEU A 1079 -14.66 87.26 20.72
CA LEU A 1079 -15.16 88.57 20.30
C LEU A 1079 -15.32 89.54 21.48
N LEU A 1080 -15.59 89.04 22.69
CA LEU A 1080 -15.59 89.83 23.92
C LEU A 1080 -14.16 90.15 24.40
N GLY A 1081 -13.17 89.31 24.09
CA GLY A 1081 -11.76 89.53 24.41
C GLY A 1081 -11.02 90.45 23.43
N ALA A 1082 -11.45 90.50 22.16
CA ALA A 1082 -10.84 91.30 21.11
C ALA A 1082 -11.52 92.68 20.99
N GLY A 1083 -11.27 93.55 21.96
CA GLY A 1083 -11.71 94.95 21.91
C GLY A 1083 -11.03 95.75 20.79
N ASN A 1084 -11.80 96.21 19.80
CA ASN A 1084 -11.70 97.55 19.24
C ASN A 1084 -12.85 97.90 18.26
N GLY A 1085 -13.78 98.75 18.74
CA GLY A 1085 -14.42 99.82 17.98
C GLY A 1085 -15.52 99.49 16.97
N GLY A 1086 -16.79 99.76 17.33
CA GLY A 1086 -17.80 100.07 16.31
C GLY A 1086 -19.28 100.01 16.70
N THR A 1087 -19.68 99.20 17.69
CA THR A 1087 -21.10 99.01 18.00
C THR A 1087 -21.31 98.84 19.52
N PRO A 1088 -22.25 99.58 20.16
CA PRO A 1088 -22.44 99.52 21.61
C PRO A 1088 -22.89 98.12 22.10
N ILE A 1089 -22.15 97.58 23.07
CA ILE A 1089 -22.32 96.27 23.74
C ILE A 1089 -23.76 95.99 24.23
N GLY A 1090 -24.59 97.03 24.42
CA GLY A 1090 -25.99 96.92 24.82
C GLY A 1090 -26.92 96.28 23.78
N GLU A 1091 -26.65 96.41 22.48
CA GLU A 1091 -27.50 95.82 21.43
C GLU A 1091 -27.15 94.34 21.13
N LEU A 1092 -25.96 93.88 21.52
CA LEU A 1092 -25.54 92.48 21.39
C LEU A 1092 -26.11 91.60 22.54
N LEU A 1093 -26.22 92.17 23.74
CA LEU A 1093 -26.78 91.49 24.91
C LEU A 1093 -28.30 91.30 24.81
N ALA A 1094 -29.02 92.21 24.16
CA ALA A 1094 -30.47 92.09 23.93
C ALA A 1094 -30.86 90.98 22.92
N LYS A 1095 -29.91 90.42 22.16
CA LYS A 1095 -30.13 89.28 21.25
C LYS A 1095 -29.79 87.92 21.85
N ILE A 1096 -29.13 87.88 23.01
CA ILE A 1096 -28.78 86.65 23.73
C ILE A 1096 -29.95 86.19 24.62
N ASP A 1097 -30.75 87.14 25.15
CA ASP A 1097 -31.94 86.85 25.96
C ASP A 1097 -33.18 86.39 25.15
N ALA A 1098 -33.08 86.31 23.81
CA ALA A 1098 -34.15 85.84 22.92
C ALA A 1098 -33.97 84.38 22.45
N LEU A 1099 -33.01 83.64 23.00
CA LEU A 1099 -32.79 82.23 22.66
C LEU A 1099 -33.69 81.31 23.52
N PRO A 1100 -34.39 80.33 22.91
CA PRO A 1100 -35.30 79.45 23.62
C PRO A 1100 -34.54 78.55 24.61
N ALA A 1101 -35.11 78.37 25.80
CA ALA A 1101 -34.59 77.44 26.81
C ALA A 1101 -34.53 76.02 26.25
N VAL A 1102 -33.34 75.40 26.27
CA VAL A 1102 -33.14 74.02 25.82
C VAL A 1102 -33.94 73.08 26.73
N PRO A 1103 -34.84 72.25 26.19
CA PRO A 1103 -35.63 71.33 26.99
C PRO A 1103 -34.75 70.18 27.51
N ARG A 1104 -34.90 69.85 28.79
CA ARG A 1104 -34.40 68.58 29.36
C ARG A 1104 -35.49 67.51 29.27
N PRO A 1105 -35.20 66.34 28.68
CA PRO A 1105 -35.89 65.10 29.05
C PRO A 1105 -34.85 64.12 29.66
N ARG A 1106 -34.99 63.73 30.94
CA ARG A 1106 -35.79 62.58 31.45
C ARG A 1106 -35.25 61.27 30.86
N GLY A 1107 -34.55 60.43 31.60
CA GLY A 1107 -34.98 59.82 32.86
C GLY A 1107 -35.46 58.40 32.53
N ALA A 1108 -34.60 57.42 32.80
CA ALA A 1108 -34.87 56.00 32.59
C ALA A 1108 -36.04 55.50 33.46
N GLY A 1109 -36.82 54.57 32.92
CA GLY A 1109 -37.75 53.77 33.70
C GLY A 1109 -38.76 53.02 32.84
N GLY A 1110 -38.81 51.70 32.99
CA GLY A 1110 -39.98 50.91 32.62
C GLY A 1110 -39.69 49.64 31.84
N ALA A 1111 -39.73 48.52 32.54
CA ALA A 1111 -39.62 47.16 32.03
C ALA A 1111 -40.90 46.67 31.31
N VAL A 1112 -40.68 45.84 30.28
CA VAL A 1112 -41.39 44.60 29.86
C VAL A 1112 -42.91 44.66 29.61
N ALA A 1113 -43.32 44.35 28.37
CA ALA A 1113 -44.16 43.17 28.02
C ALA A 1113 -44.56 43.15 26.52
N ALA A 1114 -44.45 41.97 25.88
CA ALA A 1114 -45.18 41.59 24.65
C ALA A 1114 -46.69 41.40 24.99
N PRO A 1115 -47.69 41.29 24.06
CA PRO A 1115 -47.64 40.51 22.80
C PRO A 1115 -48.56 40.94 21.61
N ALA A 1116 -48.50 40.12 20.54
CA ALA A 1116 -49.56 39.72 19.59
C ALA A 1116 -50.17 40.71 18.56
N GLY A 1117 -50.00 40.35 17.27
CA GLY A 1117 -51.13 40.06 16.37
C GLY A 1117 -51.57 41.11 15.33
N ALA A 1118 -51.68 40.62 14.08
CA ALA A 1118 -52.69 40.93 13.05
C ALA A 1118 -52.30 41.76 11.79
N THR A 1119 -52.34 41.03 10.67
CA THR A 1119 -53.01 41.32 9.37
C THR A 1119 -52.51 42.42 8.42
N ALA A 1120 -51.93 41.95 7.30
CA ALA A 1120 -52.42 41.99 5.89
C ALA A 1120 -52.65 43.31 5.11
N VAL A 1121 -52.47 43.16 3.78
CA VAL A 1121 -52.91 43.94 2.58
C VAL A 1121 -51.71 44.52 1.80
N ALA A 1122 -51.53 44.40 0.47
CA ALA A 1122 -52.07 43.58 -0.62
C ALA A 1122 -51.20 43.81 -1.88
N SER A 1123 -51.25 42.88 -2.84
CA SER A 1123 -50.68 42.94 -4.20
C SER A 1123 -51.35 43.98 -5.12
N PRO A 1124 -50.88 44.13 -6.38
CA PRO A 1124 -51.61 43.56 -7.53
C PRO A 1124 -50.68 42.83 -8.55
N ALA A 1125 -51.04 41.62 -9.02
CA ALA A 1125 -51.83 41.23 -10.23
C ALA A 1125 -50.92 40.90 -11.45
N ALA A 1126 -50.76 39.61 -11.83
CA ALA A 1126 -51.51 38.78 -12.82
C ALA A 1126 -51.06 39.03 -14.28
N ALA A 1127 -50.85 38.09 -15.23
CA ALA A 1127 -51.05 36.64 -15.45
C ALA A 1127 -50.20 36.24 -16.74
N PRO A 1128 -50.23 35.03 -17.37
CA PRO A 1128 -51.18 33.92 -17.25
C PRO A 1128 -50.59 32.50 -17.10
N ALA A 1129 -51.52 31.55 -16.95
CA ALA A 1129 -51.38 30.16 -16.53
C ALA A 1129 -51.06 29.15 -17.65
N ALA A 1130 -50.38 28.06 -17.26
CA ALA A 1130 -50.46 26.65 -17.71
C ALA A 1130 -49.24 25.95 -17.06
N VAL A 1131 -49.25 24.80 -16.38
CA VAL A 1131 -50.02 23.55 -16.42
C VAL A 1131 -49.92 22.95 -14.99
N GLU A 1132 -50.95 22.25 -14.50
CA GLU A 1132 -50.81 21.38 -13.32
C GLU A 1132 -49.77 20.29 -13.62
N VAL A 1133 -48.56 20.44 -13.09
CA VAL A 1133 -47.63 19.32 -12.93
C VAL A 1133 -48.02 18.67 -11.61
N GLY A 1134 -48.46 17.41 -11.67
CA GLY A 1134 -48.78 16.63 -10.48
C GLY A 1134 -47.64 16.68 -9.46
N GLU A 1135 -48.00 16.52 -8.17
CA GLU A 1135 -47.03 16.40 -7.09
C GLU A 1135 -45.87 15.49 -7.53
N PRO A 1136 -44.61 15.96 -7.49
CA PRO A 1136 -43.49 15.08 -7.79
C PRO A 1136 -43.56 13.92 -6.81
N LEU A 1137 -43.71 12.70 -7.34
CA LEU A 1137 -43.65 11.46 -6.56
C LEU A 1137 -42.40 11.51 -5.69
N THR A 1138 -42.60 11.72 -4.39
CA THR A 1138 -41.51 11.68 -3.41
C THR A 1138 -41.10 10.23 -3.23
N MET A 1139 -40.07 9.81 -3.98
CA MET A 1139 -39.46 8.49 -3.78
C MET A 1139 -38.65 8.51 -2.48
N GLU A 1140 -39.07 7.72 -1.50
CA GLU A 1140 -38.27 7.50 -0.30
C GLU A 1140 -36.99 6.72 -0.64
N PRO A 1141 -35.85 7.03 0.00
CA PRO A 1141 -34.63 6.27 -0.23
C PRO A 1141 -34.78 4.85 0.31
N TYR A 1142 -34.30 3.85 -0.42
CA TYR A 1142 -34.33 2.45 0.01
C TYR A 1142 -33.11 1.64 -0.45
N ILE A 1143 -32.93 0.45 0.11
CA ILE A 1143 -31.87 -0.50 -0.25
C ILE A 1143 -32.49 -1.86 -0.57
N ASP A 1144 -32.14 -2.46 -1.72
CA ASP A 1144 -32.47 -3.85 -2.03
C ASP A 1144 -31.60 -4.81 -1.18
N ALA A 1145 -31.91 -4.87 0.12
CA ALA A 1145 -31.09 -5.51 1.15
C ALA A 1145 -30.73 -6.98 0.86
N ALA A 1146 -31.58 -7.69 0.11
CA ALA A 1146 -31.36 -9.07 -0.32
C ALA A 1146 -30.09 -9.25 -1.17
N LEU A 1147 -29.66 -8.21 -1.87
CA LEU A 1147 -28.51 -8.21 -2.77
C LEU A 1147 -27.24 -7.62 -2.10
N CYS A 1148 -27.31 -7.27 -0.82
CA CYS A 1148 -26.21 -6.61 -0.11
C CYS A 1148 -25.00 -7.54 0.07
N THR A 1149 -23.80 -6.99 -0.17
CA THR A 1149 -22.52 -7.73 -0.14
C THR A 1149 -21.69 -7.46 1.12
N ALA A 1150 -22.24 -6.72 2.08
CA ALA A 1150 -21.55 -6.29 3.30
C ALA A 1150 -20.18 -5.59 3.05
N CYS A 1151 -20.03 -4.87 1.94
CA CYS A 1151 -18.77 -4.20 1.56
C CYS A 1151 -18.32 -3.07 2.51
N ASN A 1152 -19.21 -2.61 3.41
CA ASN A 1152 -19.00 -1.53 4.39
C ASN A 1152 -18.85 -0.12 3.81
N GLU A 1153 -18.92 0.09 2.50
CA GLU A 1153 -18.76 1.44 1.91
C GLU A 1153 -19.81 2.45 2.41
N CYS A 1154 -21.08 2.05 2.51
CA CYS A 1154 -22.16 2.92 3.00
C CYS A 1154 -22.06 3.18 4.51
N THR A 1155 -21.79 2.15 5.31
CA THR A 1155 -21.69 2.29 6.77
C THR A 1155 -20.41 3.03 7.18
N ASN A 1156 -19.31 2.89 6.44
CA ASN A 1156 -18.11 3.71 6.66
C ASN A 1156 -18.34 5.18 6.32
N LEU A 1157 -19.30 5.50 5.44
CA LEU A 1157 -19.66 6.87 5.11
C LEU A 1157 -20.43 7.52 6.27
N ASN A 1158 -21.53 6.91 6.71
CA ASN A 1158 -22.34 7.42 7.82
C ASN A 1158 -23.12 6.28 8.51
N LYS A 1159 -22.71 5.91 9.72
CA LYS A 1159 -23.35 4.83 10.52
C LYS A 1159 -24.66 5.23 11.19
N ARG A 1160 -24.97 6.53 11.25
CA ARG A 1160 -26.27 7.01 11.73
C ARG A 1160 -27.32 6.89 10.61
N LEU A 1161 -26.88 7.04 9.37
CA LEU A 1161 -27.69 6.87 8.16
C LEU A 1161 -27.86 5.39 7.76
N PHE A 1162 -26.79 4.59 7.80
CA PHE A 1162 -26.82 3.18 7.38
C PHE A 1162 -26.43 2.21 8.51
N ALA A 1163 -27.10 1.06 8.59
CA ALA A 1163 -26.76 -0.01 9.52
C ALA A 1163 -26.90 -1.39 8.87
N TYR A 1164 -26.35 -2.42 9.53
CA TYR A 1164 -26.54 -3.81 9.12
C TYR A 1164 -27.56 -4.51 10.00
N ASN A 1165 -28.40 -5.36 9.40
CA ASN A 1165 -29.23 -6.30 10.14
C ASN A 1165 -28.42 -7.55 10.57
N ALA A 1166 -29.07 -8.48 11.29
CA ALA A 1166 -28.43 -9.71 11.76
C ALA A 1166 -27.90 -10.62 10.64
N LYS A 1167 -28.39 -10.47 9.40
CA LYS A 1167 -27.93 -11.19 8.21
C LYS A 1167 -26.84 -10.45 7.43
N LYS A 1168 -26.23 -9.41 8.03
CA LYS A 1168 -25.26 -8.50 7.39
C LYS A 1168 -25.78 -7.81 6.13
N GLN A 1169 -27.08 -7.52 6.07
CA GLN A 1169 -27.67 -6.76 4.97
C GLN A 1169 -27.85 -5.30 5.37
N ALA A 1170 -27.34 -4.38 4.55
CA ALA A 1170 -27.43 -2.95 4.82
C ALA A 1170 -28.87 -2.45 4.67
N TYR A 1171 -29.28 -1.57 5.56
CA TYR A 1171 -30.54 -0.83 5.51
C TYR A 1171 -30.33 0.63 5.92
N ILE A 1172 -31.27 1.49 5.55
CA ILE A 1172 -31.28 2.90 5.96
C ILE A 1172 -31.85 2.97 7.37
N LYS A 1173 -31.02 3.32 8.35
CA LYS A 1173 -31.38 3.41 9.78
C LYS A 1173 -32.20 4.67 10.05
N ASP A 1174 -31.73 5.82 9.56
CA ASP A 1174 -32.43 7.10 9.63
C ASP A 1174 -32.06 7.99 8.43
N PRO A 1175 -32.95 8.20 7.45
CA PRO A 1175 -32.66 9.00 6.26
C PRO A 1175 -32.47 10.50 6.56
N ARG A 1176 -32.82 10.98 7.77
CA ARG A 1176 -32.59 12.38 8.20
C ARG A 1176 -31.27 12.57 8.94
N ALA A 1177 -30.56 11.48 9.27
CA ALA A 1177 -29.28 11.52 9.98
C ALA A 1177 -28.07 11.79 9.06
N GLY A 1178 -28.31 12.20 7.82
CA GLY A 1178 -27.30 12.54 6.83
C GLY A 1178 -27.84 13.44 5.73
N THR A 1179 -26.96 13.85 4.81
CA THR A 1179 -27.27 14.70 3.65
C THR A 1179 -27.67 13.88 2.42
N PHE A 1180 -28.41 14.46 1.49
CA PHE A 1180 -28.72 13.82 0.20
C PHE A 1180 -27.45 13.46 -0.58
N LYS A 1181 -26.42 14.32 -0.49
CA LYS A 1181 -25.06 14.03 -1.00
C LYS A 1181 -24.55 12.68 -0.51
N GLU A 1182 -24.65 12.38 0.79
CA GLU A 1182 -24.13 11.13 1.36
C GLU A 1182 -24.88 9.90 0.83
N ILE A 1183 -26.20 9.99 0.66
CA ILE A 1183 -26.99 8.88 0.11
C ILE A 1183 -26.58 8.61 -1.35
N VAL A 1184 -26.41 9.66 -2.16
CA VAL A 1184 -25.95 9.54 -3.55
C VAL A 1184 -24.54 8.96 -3.62
N GLN A 1185 -23.62 9.43 -2.77
CA GLN A 1185 -22.26 8.89 -2.69
C GLN A 1185 -22.25 7.42 -2.25
N ALA A 1186 -23.14 7.01 -1.35
CA ALA A 1186 -23.28 5.61 -0.97
C ALA A 1186 -23.75 4.75 -2.15
N ALA A 1187 -24.70 5.24 -2.94
CA ALA A 1187 -25.17 4.56 -4.16
C ALA A 1187 -24.06 4.41 -5.21
N GLU A 1188 -23.27 5.45 -5.43
CA GLU A 1188 -22.13 5.43 -6.34
C GLU A 1188 -21.03 4.46 -5.91
N LYS A 1189 -20.82 4.30 -4.60
CA LYS A 1189 -19.80 3.38 -4.05
C LYS A 1189 -20.31 1.93 -3.94
N CYS A 1190 -21.61 1.71 -4.04
CA CYS A 1190 -22.22 0.40 -3.86
C CYS A 1190 -21.80 -0.57 -5.00
N PRO A 1191 -21.13 -1.71 -4.69
CA PRO A 1191 -20.59 -2.62 -5.71
C PRO A 1191 -21.68 -3.32 -6.55
N VAL A 1192 -22.87 -3.47 -5.98
CA VAL A 1192 -24.04 -4.11 -6.61
C VAL A 1192 -25.12 -3.11 -7.05
N LYS A 1193 -24.91 -1.80 -6.82
CA LYS A 1193 -25.85 -0.71 -7.16
C LYS A 1193 -27.27 -0.91 -6.63
N ILE A 1194 -27.39 -1.25 -5.34
CA ILE A 1194 -28.67 -1.60 -4.68
C ILE A 1194 -29.22 -0.49 -3.79
N ILE A 1195 -28.58 0.68 -3.77
CA ILE A 1195 -28.99 1.82 -2.94
C ILE A 1195 -29.65 2.82 -3.87
N HIS A 1196 -30.89 3.18 -3.56
CA HIS A 1196 -31.72 4.09 -4.33
C HIS A 1196 -31.88 5.39 -3.54
N PRO A 1197 -31.23 6.50 -3.96
CA PRO A 1197 -31.23 7.74 -3.19
C PRO A 1197 -32.58 8.43 -3.04
N GLY A 1198 -33.54 8.14 -3.92
CA GLY A 1198 -34.85 8.77 -3.89
C GLY A 1198 -34.80 10.28 -4.14
N THR A 1199 -35.75 11.00 -3.56
CA THR A 1199 -35.90 12.46 -3.66
C THR A 1199 -35.25 13.13 -2.44
N PRO A 1200 -34.52 14.25 -2.58
CA PRO A 1200 -33.88 14.92 -1.45
C PRO A 1200 -34.89 15.38 -0.40
N LEU A 1201 -34.63 15.06 0.87
CA LEU A 1201 -35.47 15.44 2.01
C LEU A 1201 -35.23 16.90 2.46
N ASN A 1202 -34.06 17.48 2.15
CA ASN A 1202 -33.71 18.85 2.49
C ASN A 1202 -33.46 19.70 1.22
N PRO A 1203 -34.38 20.62 0.85
CA PRO A 1203 -34.24 21.44 -0.34
C PRO A 1203 -33.18 22.55 -0.23
N ALA A 1204 -32.63 22.80 0.96
CA ALA A 1204 -31.62 23.84 1.21
C ALA A 1204 -30.17 23.34 1.12
N GLU A 1205 -29.92 22.09 0.70
CA GLU A 1205 -28.57 21.54 0.61
C GLU A 1205 -27.71 22.23 -0.48
N LYS A 1206 -26.43 22.43 -0.16
CA LYS A 1206 -25.46 23.01 -1.10
C LYS A 1206 -25.27 22.09 -2.31
N ASP A 1207 -25.24 22.68 -3.50
CA ASP A 1207 -25.08 21.99 -4.78
C ASP A 1207 -26.17 20.93 -5.07
N LEU A 1208 -27.37 21.07 -4.51
CA LEU A 1208 -28.44 20.07 -4.62
C LEU A 1208 -28.76 19.65 -6.07
N ALA A 1209 -28.79 20.60 -7.02
CA ALA A 1209 -29.03 20.31 -8.43
C ALA A 1209 -27.99 19.34 -9.03
N LYS A 1210 -26.72 19.44 -8.60
CA LYS A 1210 -25.64 18.53 -9.01
C LYS A 1210 -25.90 17.13 -8.45
N TRP A 1211 -26.31 17.02 -7.19
CA TRP A 1211 -26.57 15.73 -6.54
C TRP A 1211 -27.82 15.05 -7.08
N ILE A 1212 -28.89 15.81 -7.39
CA ILE A 1212 -30.08 15.28 -8.07
C ILE A 1212 -29.70 14.66 -9.42
N LYS A 1213 -28.89 15.36 -10.23
CA LYS A 1213 -28.40 14.82 -11.51
C LYS A 1213 -27.61 13.53 -11.33
N ARG A 1214 -26.77 13.44 -10.28
CA ARG A 1214 -25.97 12.25 -9.97
C ARG A 1214 -26.79 11.09 -9.41
N ALA A 1215 -27.93 11.36 -8.79
CA ALA A 1215 -28.84 10.33 -8.28
C ALA A 1215 -29.62 9.60 -9.40
N GLN A 1216 -29.84 10.26 -10.55
CA GLN A 1216 -30.68 9.74 -11.64
C GLN A 1216 -30.35 8.31 -12.10
N PRO A 1217 -29.08 7.86 -12.23
CA PRO A 1217 -28.78 6.50 -12.67
C PRO A 1217 -29.13 5.40 -11.65
N PHE A 1218 -29.46 5.78 -10.41
CA PHE A 1218 -29.76 4.88 -9.30
C PHE A 1218 -31.23 4.91 -8.89
N ASN A 1219 -32.02 5.86 -9.41
CA ASN A 1219 -33.42 6.08 -9.05
C ASN A 1219 -34.39 5.43 -10.02
#